data_AF-A0A954J2N7-F1
#
_entry.id   AF-A0A954J2N7-F1
#
_cell.length_a   1.000
_cell.length_b   1.000
_cell.length_c   1.000
_cell.angle_alpha   90.00
_cell.angle_beta   90.00
_cell.angle_gamma   90.00
#
_symmetry.space_group_name_H-M   'P 1'
#
loop_
_entity.id
_entity.type
_entity.pdbx_description
1 polymer ?
#
loop_
_entity_poly.entity_id
_entity_poly.type
_entity_poly.pdbx_seq_one_letter_code
_entity_poly.pdbx_strand_id
1 'polypeptide(L)'
;MADRGDTHYSVPRLNLWFTISSVLLLIASVWMVVDDWNAPWKRFQKEFREIEVTRAETRLREADMQAAQAEETQLQAELDSKLSASGDYKNRLAELKSELADLKGDRFTKSEAAKKAKQEYNWARWQVEEHRVEAGDPGYGVEELDEKERISNELAGLKEAADFAVSAKEDEIKQAEAAVTAIESEMKKATKDLELVRKKLEKLAPSQAPEQVANFIRDFPGLDFIDPKNKVEKVVLDDLTFELNFTKKKRIDMCQTCHQAIDLEGYEEGGVGLDAETPLAQPYLSHPRLDLFLTAKSPHPKSKIGCTICHRGGGEALQFTRVDHRPMGDPKSEEWGEEWHEEYHWHKQHHWDYPMLTVDKTEASCVQCHKTTMDLIADDAPTVSKGYETFERYGCYACHKVDWFPTKRKPAPTLKRLASKLQRDWVASWVANPKAFRPTTWMPQIFHLENYGPEDVVVVSKWSEGEPILGQQWNDTAVASITSFLYSQDQSQPLPAIPVAGDAERGREVFRVSGCLACHNLSGFEGEELMTKDLAFQPNATNTHGPNLRGVATKTTPEWIYAWIKDPAAYWPETRMPNLRLSDQDAADITAYMTEDPDGHFHDVPDGWEVKESPTDVEALREQARWFFSRLGREELEARFAGQNPEFPWNDA
;
A
#
# COMPACT_ATOMS: atom_id res chain seq x y z
N MET A 1 -58.51 17.94 -60.11
CA MET A 1 -57.53 17.37 -61.06
C MET A 1 -56.73 16.31 -60.34
N ALA A 2 -57.19 15.05 -60.36
CA ALA A 2 -56.44 13.89 -59.89
C ALA A 2 -57.08 12.62 -60.47
N ASP A 3 -57.04 12.49 -61.81
CA ASP A 3 -57.29 11.20 -62.47
C ASP A 3 -56.61 11.18 -63.85
N ARG A 4 -55.29 11.38 -63.85
CA ARG A 4 -54.44 11.10 -65.03
C ARG A 4 -53.36 10.11 -64.59
N GLY A 5 -53.50 8.88 -65.08
CA GLY A 5 -52.62 7.74 -64.80
C GLY A 5 -51.26 7.84 -65.47
N ASP A 6 -50.49 8.89 -65.18
CA ASP A 6 -49.10 9.09 -65.66
C ASP A 6 -48.05 8.82 -64.57
N THR A 7 -48.35 7.96 -63.58
CA THR A 7 -47.35 7.50 -62.62
C THR A 7 -47.26 5.98 -62.64
N HIS A 8 -46.05 5.43 -62.81
CA HIS A 8 -45.79 3.98 -62.79
C HIS A 8 -46.19 3.28 -61.46
N TYR A 9 -46.59 4.04 -60.43
CA TYR A 9 -46.96 3.56 -59.10
C TYR A 9 -48.21 4.28 -58.57
N SER A 10 -48.91 3.64 -57.62
CA SER A 10 -50.08 4.20 -56.93
C SER A 10 -49.65 5.24 -55.88
N VAL A 11 -49.95 6.52 -56.13
CA VAL A 11 -49.59 7.65 -55.24
C VAL A 11 -50.14 7.47 -53.80
N PRO A 12 -51.40 7.03 -53.56
CA PRO A 12 -51.88 6.79 -52.19
C PRO A 12 -51.10 5.69 -51.45
N ARG A 13 -50.71 4.62 -52.15
CA ARG A 13 -49.91 3.54 -51.54
C ARG A 13 -48.48 3.99 -51.25
N LEU A 14 -47.88 4.79 -52.14
CA LEU A 14 -46.56 5.37 -51.93
C LEU A 14 -46.56 6.28 -50.70
N ASN A 15 -47.54 7.17 -50.57
CA ASN A 15 -47.68 8.07 -49.43
C ASN A 15 -47.88 7.30 -48.10
N LEU A 16 -48.65 6.21 -48.12
CA LEU A 16 -48.82 5.32 -46.95
C LEU A 16 -47.47 4.72 -46.51
N TRP A 17 -46.71 4.10 -47.43
CA TRP A 17 -45.40 3.51 -47.10
C TRP A 17 -44.36 4.56 -46.70
N PHE A 18 -44.38 5.74 -47.32
CA PHE A 18 -43.55 6.87 -46.91
C PHE A 18 -43.89 7.32 -45.47
N THR A 19 -45.17 7.34 -45.11
CA THR A 19 -45.62 7.70 -43.76
C THR A 19 -45.19 6.65 -42.75
N ILE A 20 -45.39 5.36 -43.05
CA ILE A 20 -44.95 4.25 -42.19
C ILE A 20 -43.43 4.26 -41.98
N SER A 21 -42.65 4.38 -43.05
CA SER A 21 -41.18 4.45 -42.96
C SER A 21 -40.69 5.68 -42.22
N SER A 22 -41.33 6.84 -42.39
CA SER A 22 -41.02 8.07 -41.63
C SER A 22 -41.32 7.91 -40.14
N VAL A 23 -42.45 7.29 -39.79
CA VAL A 23 -42.81 6.99 -38.39
C VAL A 23 -41.85 5.98 -37.78
N LEU A 24 -41.50 4.91 -38.51
CA LEU A 24 -40.51 3.92 -38.04
C LEU A 24 -39.13 4.56 -37.84
N LEU A 25 -38.69 5.43 -38.77
CA LEU A 25 -37.44 6.16 -38.64
C LEU A 25 -37.47 7.10 -37.42
N LEU A 26 -38.58 7.79 -37.18
CA LEU A 26 -38.74 8.66 -36.01
C LEU A 26 -38.66 7.84 -34.72
N ILE A 27 -39.39 6.72 -34.64
CA ILE A 27 -39.35 5.82 -33.48
C ILE A 27 -37.93 5.30 -33.26
N ALA A 28 -37.24 4.85 -34.31
CA ALA A 28 -35.86 4.37 -34.21
C ALA A 28 -34.90 5.47 -33.78
N SER A 29 -35.08 6.71 -34.27
CA SER A 29 -34.25 7.86 -33.89
C SER A 29 -34.46 8.26 -32.43
N VAL A 30 -35.72 8.28 -31.96
CA VAL A 30 -36.04 8.52 -30.55
C VAL A 30 -35.47 7.41 -29.68
N TRP A 31 -35.62 6.15 -30.10
CA TRP A 31 -35.06 5.00 -29.39
C TRP A 31 -33.54 5.09 -29.30
N MET A 32 -32.83 5.43 -30.37
CA MET A 32 -31.38 5.63 -30.36
C MET A 32 -30.95 6.69 -29.34
N VAL A 33 -31.68 7.81 -29.25
CA VAL A 33 -31.40 8.86 -28.25
C VAL A 33 -31.65 8.36 -26.83
N VAL A 34 -32.72 7.59 -26.61
CA VAL A 34 -33.01 7.00 -25.29
C VAL A 34 -31.98 5.93 -24.91
N ASP A 35 -31.50 5.14 -25.87
CA ASP A 35 -30.47 4.14 -25.66
C ASP A 35 -29.12 4.79 -25.29
N ASP A 36 -28.70 5.82 -26.02
CA ASP A 36 -27.50 6.60 -25.69
C ASP A 36 -27.64 7.36 -24.35
N TRP A 37 -28.85 7.85 -24.06
CA TRP A 37 -29.16 8.47 -22.76
C TRP A 37 -28.95 7.49 -21.60
N ASN A 38 -29.31 6.22 -21.79
CA ASN A 38 -29.20 5.15 -20.80
C ASN A 38 -27.90 4.32 -20.94
N ALA A 39 -26.86 4.88 -21.56
CA ALA A 39 -25.58 4.19 -21.71
C ALA A 39 -25.07 3.62 -20.37
N PRO A 40 -24.61 2.35 -20.31
CA PRO A 40 -24.33 1.66 -19.05
C PRO A 40 -23.36 2.37 -18.10
N TRP A 41 -22.35 3.06 -18.65
CA TRP A 41 -21.35 3.76 -17.84
C TRP A 41 -21.93 4.93 -17.02
N LYS A 42 -23.04 5.54 -17.47
CA LYS A 42 -23.68 6.67 -16.77
C LYS A 42 -24.26 6.25 -15.42
N ARG A 43 -24.60 4.96 -15.25
CA ARG A 43 -25.06 4.40 -13.97
C ARG A 43 -24.02 4.63 -12.86
N PHE A 44 -22.75 4.30 -13.14
CA PHE A 44 -21.67 4.42 -12.15
C PHE A 44 -21.43 5.87 -11.71
N GLN A 45 -21.52 6.84 -12.63
CA GLN A 45 -21.38 8.26 -12.26
C GLN A 45 -22.58 8.81 -11.48
N LYS A 46 -23.79 8.27 -11.72
CA LYS A 46 -24.98 8.64 -10.93
C LYS A 46 -24.86 8.09 -9.51
N GLU A 47 -24.57 6.80 -9.37
CA GLU A 47 -24.36 6.13 -8.07
C GLU A 47 -23.21 6.78 -7.28
N PHE A 48 -22.07 7.06 -7.93
CA PHE A 48 -20.95 7.73 -7.24
C PHE A 48 -21.33 9.10 -6.67
N ARG A 49 -22.15 9.87 -7.39
CA ARG A 49 -22.64 11.15 -6.87
C ARG A 49 -23.60 11.00 -5.71
N GLU A 50 -24.43 9.97 -5.73
CA GLU A 50 -25.30 9.67 -4.59
C GLU A 50 -24.43 9.36 -3.36
N ILE A 51 -23.36 8.59 -3.53
CA ILE A 51 -22.35 8.36 -2.47
C ILE A 51 -21.75 9.69 -2.00
N GLU A 52 -21.31 10.57 -2.91
CA GLU A 52 -20.75 11.89 -2.53
C GLU A 52 -21.75 12.77 -1.78
N VAL A 53 -23.01 12.79 -2.21
CA VAL A 53 -24.09 13.53 -1.54
C VAL A 53 -24.34 12.95 -0.15
N THR A 54 -24.52 11.63 -0.02
CA THR A 54 -24.71 10.96 1.27
C THR A 54 -23.55 11.26 2.21
N ARG A 55 -22.30 11.20 1.73
CA ARG A 55 -21.11 11.50 2.54
C ARG A 55 -21.03 12.98 2.92
N ALA A 56 -21.38 13.89 2.02
CA ALA A 56 -21.42 15.32 2.30
C ALA A 56 -22.51 15.66 3.33
N GLU A 57 -23.69 15.07 3.21
CA GLU A 57 -24.77 15.20 4.20
C GLU A 57 -24.36 14.65 5.56
N THR A 58 -23.75 13.47 5.62
CA THR A 58 -23.24 12.91 6.88
C THR A 58 -22.20 13.81 7.52
N ARG A 59 -21.21 14.30 6.76
CA ARG A 59 -20.20 15.24 7.26
C ARG A 59 -20.82 16.55 7.76
N LEU A 60 -21.83 17.06 7.05
CA LEU A 60 -22.54 18.29 7.44
C LEU A 60 -23.35 18.07 8.73
N ARG A 61 -24.03 16.93 8.86
CA ARG A 61 -24.74 16.54 10.09
C ARG A 61 -23.78 16.35 11.26
N GLU A 62 -22.63 15.71 11.06
CA GLU A 62 -21.59 15.57 12.08
C GLU A 62 -21.05 16.93 12.53
N ALA A 63 -20.80 17.85 11.60
CA ALA A 63 -20.37 19.20 11.92
C ALA A 63 -21.46 20.00 12.66
N ASP A 64 -22.72 19.90 12.23
CA ASP A 64 -23.87 20.53 12.90
C ASP A 64 -24.09 19.95 14.31
N MET A 65 -23.92 18.63 14.49
CA MET A 65 -23.96 17.97 15.79
C MET A 65 -22.84 18.47 16.70
N GLN A 66 -21.60 18.54 16.21
CA GLN A 66 -20.48 19.06 16.99
C GLN A 66 -20.69 20.51 17.40
N ALA A 67 -21.18 21.36 16.48
CA ALA A 67 -21.49 22.76 16.77
C ALA A 67 -22.60 22.89 17.81
N ALA A 68 -23.70 22.12 17.68
CA ALA A 68 -24.79 22.11 18.63
C ALA A 68 -24.37 21.56 20.01
N GLN A 69 -23.48 20.57 20.05
CA GLN A 69 -22.95 20.02 21.31
C GLN A 69 -21.99 20.99 22.01
N ALA A 70 -21.20 21.76 21.25
CA ALA A 70 -20.41 22.85 21.78
C ALA A 70 -21.29 23.98 22.36
N GLU A 71 -22.36 24.36 21.65
CA GLU A 71 -23.35 25.34 22.11
C GLU A 71 -24.07 24.87 23.39
N GLU A 72 -24.47 23.60 23.46
CA GLU A 72 -25.05 23.01 24.67
C GLU A 72 -24.09 23.10 25.87
N THR A 73 -22.82 22.72 25.66
CA THR A 73 -21.79 22.75 26.71
C THR A 73 -21.59 24.17 27.24
N GLN A 74 -21.56 25.16 26.34
CA GLN A 74 -21.41 26.56 26.71
C GLN A 74 -22.62 27.08 27.50
N LEU A 75 -23.85 26.80 27.03
CA LEU A 75 -25.08 27.22 27.71
C LEU A 75 -25.24 26.55 29.08
N GLN A 76 -24.84 25.28 29.21
CA GLN A 76 -24.85 24.57 30.48
C GLN A 76 -23.87 25.21 31.48
N ALA A 77 -22.65 25.53 31.04
CA ALA A 77 -21.67 26.22 31.87
C ALA A 77 -22.14 27.64 32.30
N GLU A 78 -22.80 28.38 31.41
CA GLU A 78 -23.41 29.67 31.74
C GLU A 78 -24.53 29.53 32.78
N LEU A 79 -25.40 28.52 32.61
CA LEU A 79 -26.49 28.25 33.55
C LEU A 79 -25.96 27.87 34.93
N ASP A 80 -24.95 27.01 34.99
CA ASP A 80 -24.32 26.58 36.25
C ASP A 80 -23.66 27.77 36.96
N SER A 81 -22.96 28.63 36.21
CA SER A 81 -22.37 29.87 36.76
C SER A 81 -23.44 30.82 37.32
N LYS A 82 -24.56 30.99 36.62
CA LYS A 82 -25.67 31.86 37.09
C LYS A 82 -26.41 31.26 38.28
N LEU A 83 -26.55 29.94 38.34
CA LEU A 83 -27.13 29.23 39.47
C LEU A 83 -26.29 29.44 40.74
N SER A 84 -24.96 29.30 40.64
CA SER A 84 -24.04 29.60 41.75
C SER A 84 -24.16 31.05 42.20
N ALA A 85 -24.11 32.00 41.27
CA ALA A 85 -24.25 33.43 41.60
C ALA A 85 -25.60 33.74 42.27
N SER A 86 -26.72 33.19 41.78
CA SER A 86 -28.04 33.34 42.40
C SER A 86 -28.07 32.80 43.84
N GLY A 87 -27.39 31.67 44.09
CA GLY A 87 -27.22 31.10 45.43
C GLY A 87 -26.48 32.04 46.38
N ASP A 88 -25.37 32.62 45.93
CA ASP A 88 -24.58 33.57 46.73
C ASP A 88 -25.38 34.84 47.08
N TYR A 89 -26.11 35.40 46.11
CA TYR A 89 -26.97 36.56 46.37
C TYR A 89 -28.13 36.23 47.33
N LYS A 90 -28.73 35.04 47.24
CA LYS A 90 -29.78 34.59 48.18
C LYS A 90 -29.25 34.45 49.60
N ASN A 91 -28.03 33.92 49.76
CA ASN A 91 -27.36 33.83 51.06
C ASN A 91 -27.08 35.23 51.64
N ARG A 92 -26.52 36.14 50.83
CA ARG A 92 -26.27 37.53 51.25
C ARG A 92 -27.55 38.28 51.62
N LEU A 93 -28.64 38.03 50.89
CA LEU A 93 -29.94 38.64 51.16
C LEU A 93 -30.54 38.13 52.47
N ALA A 94 -30.34 36.86 52.82
CA ALA A 94 -30.72 36.32 54.13
C ALA A 94 -29.93 36.99 55.27
N GLU A 95 -28.62 37.20 55.07
CA GLU A 95 -27.75 37.90 56.03
C GLU A 95 -28.18 39.37 56.22
N LEU A 96 -28.39 40.11 55.13
CA LEU A 96 -28.84 41.51 55.17
C LEU A 96 -30.22 41.64 55.87
N LYS A 97 -31.13 40.69 55.67
CA LYS A 97 -32.43 40.67 56.36
C LYS A 97 -32.28 40.41 57.86
N SER A 98 -31.30 39.61 58.27
CA SER A 98 -30.95 39.42 59.68
C SER A 98 -30.39 40.72 60.28
N GLU A 99 -29.41 41.35 59.62
CA GLU A 99 -28.83 42.63 60.05
C GLU A 99 -29.90 43.74 60.17
N LEU A 100 -30.85 43.78 59.24
CA LEU A 100 -31.95 44.73 59.27
C LEU A 100 -32.86 44.51 60.49
N ALA A 101 -33.09 43.25 60.90
CA ALA A 101 -33.91 42.94 62.07
C ALA A 101 -33.28 43.50 63.36
N ASP A 102 -31.96 43.36 63.50
CA ASP A 102 -31.20 43.90 64.62
C ASP A 102 -31.25 45.44 64.64
N LEU A 103 -31.03 46.08 63.48
CA LEU A 103 -31.11 47.54 63.34
C LEU A 103 -32.52 48.08 63.63
N LYS A 104 -33.58 47.35 63.27
CA LYS A 104 -34.96 47.73 63.61
C LYS A 104 -35.22 47.66 65.12
N GLY A 105 -34.63 46.69 65.81
CA GLY A 105 -34.65 46.59 67.27
C GLY A 105 -33.95 47.79 67.94
N ASP A 106 -32.76 48.14 67.46
CA ASP A 106 -32.00 49.31 67.96
C ASP A 106 -32.73 50.63 67.71
N ARG A 107 -33.26 50.81 66.48
CA ARG A 107 -34.10 51.95 66.11
C ARG A 107 -35.32 52.10 67.04
N PHE A 108 -35.99 50.99 67.37
CA PHE A 108 -37.15 51.01 68.25
C PHE A 108 -36.77 51.53 69.65
N THR A 109 -35.71 50.99 70.23
CA THR A 109 -35.20 51.42 71.55
C THR A 109 -34.83 52.91 71.56
N LYS A 110 -34.07 53.37 70.55
CA LYS A 110 -33.65 54.77 70.43
C LYS A 110 -34.83 55.72 70.19
N SER A 111 -35.82 55.29 69.39
CA SER A 111 -37.05 56.05 69.15
C SER A 111 -37.87 56.22 70.43
N GLU A 112 -38.07 55.16 71.22
CA GLU A 112 -38.80 55.25 72.49
C GLU A 112 -38.05 56.12 73.52
N ALA A 113 -36.72 56.02 73.60
CA ALA A 113 -35.90 56.88 74.45
C ALA A 113 -36.04 58.37 74.05
N ALA A 114 -35.97 58.69 72.75
CA ALA A 114 -36.11 60.04 72.24
C ALA A 114 -37.53 60.62 72.48
N LYS A 115 -38.59 59.81 72.29
CA LYS A 115 -39.97 60.22 72.60
C LYS A 115 -40.12 60.53 74.09
N LYS A 116 -39.61 59.66 74.96
CA LYS A 116 -39.68 59.84 76.40
C LYS A 116 -38.95 61.10 76.84
N ALA A 117 -37.70 61.30 76.37
CA ALA A 117 -36.92 62.50 76.67
C ALA A 117 -37.60 63.79 76.18
N LYS A 118 -38.22 63.77 75.00
CA LYS A 118 -39.01 64.89 74.48
C LYS A 118 -40.25 65.17 75.32
N GLN A 119 -40.96 64.14 75.78
CA GLN A 119 -42.11 64.29 76.68
C GLN A 119 -41.68 64.87 78.04
N GLU A 120 -40.58 64.37 78.60
CA GLU A 120 -40.00 64.88 79.85
C GLU A 120 -39.59 66.34 79.71
N TYR A 121 -38.90 66.71 78.63
CA TYR A 121 -38.54 68.10 78.33
C TYR A 121 -39.77 68.99 78.19
N ASN A 122 -40.77 68.58 77.39
CA ASN A 122 -42.00 69.35 77.22
C ASN A 122 -42.77 69.53 78.53
N TRP A 123 -42.79 68.50 79.38
CA TRP A 123 -43.41 68.56 80.71
C TRP A 123 -42.67 69.51 81.64
N ALA A 124 -41.34 69.37 81.75
CA ALA A 124 -40.50 70.26 82.53
C ALA A 124 -40.63 71.71 82.06
N ARG A 125 -40.66 71.92 80.74
CA ARG A 125 -40.90 73.23 80.13
C ARG A 125 -42.24 73.82 80.54
N TRP A 126 -43.31 73.04 80.47
CA TRP A 126 -44.62 73.50 80.90
C TRP A 126 -44.64 73.89 82.38
N GLN A 127 -44.06 73.07 83.27
CA GLN A 127 -43.97 73.36 84.71
C GLN A 127 -43.18 74.64 85.01
N VAL A 128 -42.04 74.82 84.32
CA VAL A 128 -41.21 76.01 84.48
C VAL A 128 -41.92 77.25 83.91
N GLU A 129 -42.55 77.15 82.73
CA GLU A 129 -43.32 78.25 82.13
C GLU A 129 -44.50 78.68 83.04
N GLU A 130 -45.24 77.72 83.61
CA GLU A 130 -46.33 77.98 84.56
C GLU A 130 -45.82 78.72 85.80
N HIS A 131 -44.77 78.22 86.45
CA HIS A 131 -44.21 78.83 87.65
C HIS A 131 -43.62 80.23 87.39
N ARG A 132 -42.97 80.44 86.24
CA ARG A 132 -42.46 81.76 85.82
C ARG A 132 -43.57 82.79 85.71
N VAL A 133 -44.73 82.39 85.16
CA VAL A 133 -45.90 83.27 85.01
C VAL A 133 -46.56 83.56 86.36
N GLU A 134 -46.73 82.56 87.22
CA GLU A 134 -47.41 82.72 88.52
C GLU A 134 -46.58 83.49 89.55
N ALA A 135 -45.27 83.21 89.64
CA ALA A 135 -44.38 83.79 90.65
C ALA A 135 -43.67 85.08 90.21
N GLY A 136 -43.69 85.41 88.92
CA GLY A 136 -43.02 86.60 88.37
C GLY A 136 -41.48 86.54 88.38
N ASP A 137 -40.89 85.34 88.40
CA ASP A 137 -39.44 85.09 88.36
C ASP A 137 -39.01 84.50 87.01
N PRO A 138 -38.46 85.29 86.07
CA PRO A 138 -38.06 84.81 84.76
C PRO A 138 -36.88 83.83 84.76
N GLY A 139 -36.07 83.83 85.84
CA GLY A 139 -34.83 83.05 85.93
C GLY A 139 -35.02 81.63 86.49
N TYR A 140 -36.21 81.31 87.00
CA TYR A 140 -36.50 80.01 87.59
C TYR A 140 -36.36 78.87 86.56
N GLY A 141 -35.67 77.79 86.95
CA GLY A 141 -35.61 76.53 86.20
C GLY A 141 -34.80 76.53 84.89
N VAL A 142 -33.99 77.55 84.59
CA VAL A 142 -33.21 77.64 83.33
C VAL A 142 -32.22 76.47 83.17
N GLU A 143 -31.41 76.18 84.19
CA GLU A 143 -30.36 75.14 84.12
C GLU A 143 -30.95 73.72 83.98
N GLU A 144 -32.07 73.44 84.64
CA GLU A 144 -32.79 72.16 84.54
C GLU A 144 -33.42 71.96 83.16
N LEU A 145 -33.96 73.03 82.57
CA LEU A 145 -34.49 73.03 81.21
C LEU A 145 -33.41 72.81 80.16
N ASP A 146 -32.29 73.52 80.26
CA ASP A 146 -31.17 73.41 79.31
C ASP A 146 -30.58 71.99 79.30
N GLU A 147 -30.45 71.36 80.48
CA GLU A 147 -29.97 69.97 80.57
C GLU A 147 -30.98 68.97 79.95
N LYS A 148 -32.28 69.14 80.22
CA LYS A 148 -33.33 68.32 79.60
C LYS A 148 -33.43 68.53 78.09
N GLU A 149 -33.22 69.76 77.60
CA GLU A 149 -33.17 70.08 76.18
C GLU A 149 -31.99 69.40 75.50
N ARG A 150 -30.81 69.47 76.12
CA ARG A 150 -29.59 68.82 75.63
C ARG A 150 -29.78 67.31 75.49
N ILE A 151 -30.32 66.65 76.53
CA ILE A 151 -30.61 65.21 76.50
C ILE A 151 -31.65 64.87 75.43
N SER A 152 -32.71 65.67 75.29
CA SER A 152 -33.73 65.50 74.25
C SER A 152 -33.13 65.59 72.84
N ASN A 153 -32.27 66.58 72.60
CA ASN A 153 -31.60 66.78 71.31
C ASN A 153 -30.58 65.68 70.99
N GLU A 154 -29.81 65.23 71.98
CA GLU A 154 -28.85 64.13 71.83
C GLU A 154 -29.55 62.82 71.45
N LEU A 155 -30.64 62.46 72.15
CA LEU A 155 -31.43 61.28 71.83
C LEU A 155 -32.18 61.40 70.51
N ALA A 156 -32.62 62.61 70.12
CA ALA A 156 -33.18 62.86 68.81
C ALA A 156 -32.15 62.61 67.69
N GLY A 157 -30.90 63.06 67.86
CA GLY A 157 -29.81 62.78 66.92
C GLY A 157 -29.47 61.29 66.81
N LEU A 158 -29.45 60.56 67.94
CA LEU A 158 -29.25 59.10 67.94
C LEU A 158 -30.39 58.34 67.23
N LYS A 159 -31.63 58.82 67.37
CA LYS A 159 -32.78 58.29 66.64
C LYS A 159 -32.63 58.54 65.13
N GLU A 160 -32.27 59.76 64.70
CA GLU A 160 -32.06 60.07 63.29
C GLU A 160 -30.94 59.22 62.66
N ALA A 161 -29.84 59.00 63.38
CA ALA A 161 -28.78 58.10 62.95
C ALA A 161 -29.27 56.65 62.78
N ALA A 162 -30.14 56.16 63.69
CA ALA A 162 -30.74 54.83 63.58
C ALA A 162 -31.80 54.74 62.46
N ASP A 163 -32.59 55.79 62.25
CA ASP A 163 -33.51 55.90 61.11
C ASP A 163 -32.74 55.82 59.78
N PHE A 164 -31.61 56.52 59.66
CA PHE A 164 -30.74 56.48 58.48
C PHE A 164 -30.11 55.10 58.27
N ALA A 165 -29.59 54.47 59.32
CA ALA A 165 -28.98 53.14 59.23
C ALA A 165 -29.98 52.07 58.75
N VAL A 166 -31.23 52.13 59.20
CA VAL A 166 -32.30 51.25 58.71
C VAL A 166 -32.62 51.54 57.25
N SER A 167 -32.76 52.80 56.86
CA SER A 167 -33.04 53.18 55.46
C SER A 167 -31.93 52.73 54.51
N ALA A 168 -30.66 52.92 54.88
CA ALA A 168 -29.52 52.49 54.07
C ALA A 168 -29.50 50.96 53.86
N LYS A 169 -29.80 50.20 54.92
CA LYS A 169 -29.87 48.74 54.85
C LYS A 169 -31.07 48.23 54.06
N GLU A 170 -32.21 48.93 54.11
CA GLU A 170 -33.38 48.63 53.25
C GLU A 170 -33.07 48.87 51.76
N ASP A 171 -32.29 49.90 51.42
CA ASP A 171 -31.83 50.14 50.06
C ASP A 171 -30.85 49.06 49.56
N GLU A 172 -29.92 48.59 50.41
CA GLU A 172 -29.03 47.46 50.10
C GLU A 172 -29.83 46.17 49.80
N ILE A 173 -30.85 45.86 50.60
CA ILE A 173 -31.73 44.71 50.37
C ILE A 173 -32.48 44.85 49.05
N LYS A 174 -33.00 46.04 48.75
CA LYS A 174 -33.73 46.31 47.50
C LYS A 174 -32.84 46.11 46.27
N GLN A 175 -31.57 46.52 46.34
CA GLN A 175 -30.60 46.28 45.27
C GLN A 175 -30.28 44.79 45.11
N ALA A 176 -30.10 44.06 46.22
CA ALA A 176 -29.88 42.62 46.19
C ALA A 176 -31.10 41.84 45.64
N GLU A 177 -32.32 42.22 46.02
CA GLU A 177 -33.57 41.64 45.49
C GLU A 177 -33.72 41.88 43.98
N ALA A 178 -33.35 43.07 43.50
CA ALA A 178 -33.33 43.38 42.08
C ALA A 178 -32.29 42.54 41.32
N ALA A 179 -31.10 42.34 41.89
CA ALA A 179 -30.05 41.51 41.30
C ALA A 179 -30.46 40.04 41.20
N VAL A 180 -31.06 39.47 42.25
CA VAL A 180 -31.60 38.09 42.22
C VAL A 180 -32.67 37.95 41.13
N THR A 181 -33.61 38.90 41.06
CA THR A 181 -34.69 38.87 40.07
C THR A 181 -34.16 38.96 38.63
N ALA A 182 -33.13 39.78 38.39
CA ALA A 182 -32.48 39.88 37.09
C ALA A 182 -31.79 38.57 36.68
N ILE A 183 -31.02 37.96 37.59
CA ILE A 183 -30.35 36.67 37.35
C ILE A 183 -31.37 35.55 37.10
N GLU A 184 -32.47 35.49 37.86
CA GLU A 184 -33.51 34.48 37.66
C GLU A 184 -34.22 34.63 36.30
N SER A 185 -34.45 35.87 35.84
CA SER A 185 -34.97 36.17 34.50
C SER A 185 -34.01 35.67 33.40
N GLU A 186 -32.71 35.94 33.55
CA GLU A 186 -31.71 35.47 32.61
C GLU A 186 -31.55 33.95 32.60
N MET A 187 -31.60 33.31 33.78
CA MET A 187 -31.59 31.84 33.89
C MET A 187 -32.78 31.23 33.14
N LYS A 188 -33.98 31.80 33.28
CA LYS A 188 -35.17 31.32 32.56
C LYS A 188 -34.99 31.39 31.03
N LYS A 189 -34.31 32.42 30.54
CA LYS A 189 -33.96 32.55 29.11
C LYS A 189 -32.93 31.49 28.71
N ALA A 190 -31.82 31.36 29.45
CA ALA A 190 -30.78 30.39 29.18
C ALA A 190 -31.29 28.94 29.21
N THR A 191 -32.18 28.59 30.15
CA THR A 191 -32.83 27.27 30.20
C THR A 191 -33.67 27.00 28.95
N LYS A 192 -34.39 28.00 28.44
CA LYS A 192 -35.20 27.87 27.22
C LYS A 192 -34.33 27.68 25.98
N ASP A 193 -33.24 28.42 25.89
CA ASP A 193 -32.28 28.33 24.79
C ASP A 193 -31.59 26.95 24.79
N LEU A 194 -31.20 26.45 25.97
CA LEU A 194 -30.64 25.11 26.14
C LEU A 194 -31.64 23.99 25.79
N GLU A 195 -32.92 24.13 26.15
CA GLU A 195 -33.98 23.18 25.75
C GLU A 195 -34.19 23.17 24.22
N LEU A 196 -34.05 24.33 23.56
CA LEU A 196 -34.15 24.45 22.11
C LEU A 196 -32.99 23.72 21.41
N VAL A 197 -31.76 23.89 21.92
CA VAL A 197 -30.56 23.21 21.38
C VAL A 197 -30.66 21.70 21.58
N ARG A 198 -31.10 21.22 22.76
CA ARG A 198 -31.35 19.79 23.00
C ARG A 198 -32.39 19.20 22.04
N LYS A 199 -33.49 19.91 21.79
CA LYS A 199 -34.50 19.49 20.79
C LYS A 199 -33.95 19.48 19.36
N LYS A 200 -32.99 20.35 19.02
CA LYS A 200 -32.29 20.28 17.73
C LYS A 200 -31.39 19.04 17.66
N LEU A 201 -30.64 18.73 18.72
CA LEU A 201 -29.81 17.52 18.81
C LEU A 201 -30.66 16.24 18.68
N GLU A 202 -31.83 16.17 19.31
CA GLU A 202 -32.77 15.04 19.17
C GLU A 202 -33.32 14.88 17.74
N LYS A 203 -33.51 15.99 17.01
CA LYS A 203 -33.95 15.96 15.61
C LYS A 203 -32.83 15.64 14.62
N LEU A 204 -31.58 15.89 15.00
CA LEU A 204 -30.39 15.53 14.22
C LEU A 204 -29.97 14.07 14.47
N ALA A 205 -30.49 13.45 15.54
CA ALA A 205 -30.39 12.00 15.79
C ALA A 205 -31.12 11.21 14.69
N PRO A 206 -30.75 9.94 14.44
CA PRO A 206 -30.98 9.29 13.15
C PRO A 206 -32.47 9.08 12.88
N SER A 207 -33.05 9.95 12.06
CA SER A 207 -34.31 9.69 11.36
C SER A 207 -34.02 9.59 9.86
N GLN A 208 -34.30 8.41 9.32
CA GLN A 208 -34.23 8.09 7.90
C GLN A 208 -35.24 8.93 7.11
N ALA A 209 -34.76 9.74 6.17
CA ALA A 209 -35.34 9.95 4.83
C ALA A 209 -34.68 11.15 4.14
N PRO A 210 -34.16 11.00 2.92
CA PRO A 210 -33.78 12.14 2.08
C PRO A 210 -35.02 12.69 1.33
N GLU A 211 -35.30 13.98 1.47
CA GLU A 211 -36.22 14.70 0.58
C GLU A 211 -35.50 15.01 -0.74
N GLN A 212 -35.82 14.26 -1.80
CA GLN A 212 -35.35 14.56 -3.16
C GLN A 212 -36.50 15.07 -4.03
N VAL A 213 -36.63 16.39 -4.18
CA VAL A 213 -37.35 16.99 -5.31
C VAL A 213 -36.70 18.31 -5.71
N ALA A 214 -35.69 18.26 -6.59
CA ALA A 214 -35.29 19.38 -7.46
C ALA A 214 -34.16 18.97 -8.45
N ASN A 215 -34.39 18.04 -9.38
CA ASN A 215 -33.47 17.86 -10.53
C ASN A 215 -34.14 17.46 -11.86
N PHE A 216 -35.43 17.07 -11.84
CA PHE A 216 -36.10 16.45 -13.00
C PHE A 216 -36.20 17.33 -14.27
N ILE A 217 -36.12 18.66 -14.18
CA ILE A 217 -36.33 19.56 -15.33
C ILE A 217 -35.04 19.84 -16.11
N ARG A 218 -33.85 19.60 -15.53
CA ARG A 218 -32.56 19.78 -16.22
C ARG A 218 -32.09 18.52 -16.98
N ASP A 219 -32.60 17.35 -16.59
CA ASP A 219 -32.19 16.04 -17.09
C ASP A 219 -33.04 15.54 -18.28
N PHE A 220 -33.70 16.44 -19.02
CA PHE A 220 -34.55 16.06 -20.15
C PHE A 220 -33.70 15.77 -21.41
N PRO A 221 -33.98 14.68 -22.17
CA PRO A 221 -33.23 14.33 -23.38
C PRO A 221 -33.15 15.50 -24.37
N GLY A 222 -31.93 15.96 -24.66
CA GLY A 222 -31.64 17.02 -25.64
C GLY A 222 -31.16 18.38 -25.08
N LEU A 223 -31.28 18.63 -23.76
CA LEU A 223 -30.76 19.86 -23.11
C LEU A 223 -29.38 19.68 -22.45
N ASP A 224 -28.89 18.44 -22.33
CA ASP A 224 -27.65 18.05 -21.62
C ASP A 224 -26.37 18.22 -22.47
N PHE A 225 -26.44 18.78 -23.68
CA PHE A 225 -25.28 18.82 -24.60
C PHE A 225 -24.29 19.97 -24.33
N ILE A 226 -24.72 21.02 -23.60
CA ILE A 226 -23.92 22.25 -23.41
C ILE A 226 -22.95 22.10 -22.22
N ASP A 227 -23.31 21.31 -21.21
CA ASP A 227 -22.46 20.98 -20.06
C ASP A 227 -22.99 19.70 -19.38
N PRO A 228 -22.67 18.51 -19.93
CA PRO A 228 -23.28 17.26 -19.47
C PRO A 228 -22.83 16.94 -18.05
N LYS A 229 -23.79 16.66 -17.17
CA LYS A 229 -23.48 16.27 -15.79
C LYS A 229 -22.60 15.02 -15.83
N ASN A 230 -22.99 13.99 -16.58
CA ASN A 230 -22.21 12.77 -16.76
C ASN A 230 -21.35 12.87 -18.02
N LYS A 231 -20.03 12.69 -17.91
CA LYS A 231 -19.12 12.78 -19.05
C LYS A 231 -18.09 11.66 -19.03
N VAL A 232 -17.66 11.26 -20.21
CA VAL A 232 -16.59 10.29 -20.36
C VAL A 232 -15.27 10.94 -19.98
N GLU A 233 -14.60 10.39 -18.97
CA GLU A 233 -13.29 10.84 -18.52
C GLU A 233 -12.24 10.15 -19.38
N LYS A 234 -11.58 10.91 -20.26
CA LYS A 234 -10.63 10.39 -21.24
C LYS A 234 -9.23 10.95 -21.03
N VAL A 235 -8.28 10.07 -20.74
CA VAL A 235 -6.84 10.37 -20.72
C VAL A 235 -6.20 9.82 -21.98
N VAL A 236 -5.52 10.68 -22.75
CA VAL A 236 -4.78 10.28 -23.95
C VAL A 236 -3.29 10.28 -23.63
N LEU A 237 -2.64 9.14 -23.77
CA LEU A 237 -1.23 8.94 -23.46
C LEU A 237 -0.44 8.92 -24.77
N ASP A 238 0.07 10.09 -25.17
CA ASP A 238 0.72 10.26 -26.47
C ASP A 238 2.05 9.50 -26.58
N ASP A 239 2.82 9.43 -25.50
CA ASP A 239 4.15 8.82 -25.45
C ASP A 239 4.13 7.32 -25.11
N LEU A 240 3.00 6.81 -24.61
CA LEU A 240 2.83 5.41 -24.21
C LEU A 240 1.95 4.66 -25.22
N THR A 241 2.58 4.17 -26.28
CA THR A 241 1.90 3.41 -27.34
C THR A 241 1.93 1.91 -27.09
N PHE A 242 0.99 1.18 -27.69
CA PHE A 242 1.02 -0.29 -27.76
C PHE A 242 0.83 -0.76 -29.21
N GLU A 243 1.28 -1.97 -29.53
CA GLU A 243 1.17 -2.53 -30.88
C GLU A 243 -0.12 -3.34 -31.01
N LEU A 244 -1.07 -2.84 -31.81
CA LEU A 244 -2.31 -3.52 -32.10
C LEU A 244 -2.32 -3.86 -33.60
N ASN A 245 -2.39 -5.14 -33.96
CA ASN A 245 -2.36 -5.61 -35.35
C ASN A 245 -1.23 -4.96 -36.17
N PHE A 246 0.01 -5.05 -35.67
CA PHE A 246 1.22 -4.49 -36.31
C PHE A 246 1.23 -2.96 -36.48
N THR A 247 0.33 -2.24 -35.82
CA THR A 247 0.26 -0.78 -35.85
C THR A 247 0.48 -0.22 -34.44
N LYS A 248 1.37 0.76 -34.31
CA LYS A 248 1.56 1.49 -33.04
C LYS A 248 0.38 2.43 -32.83
N LYS A 249 -0.47 2.10 -31.85
CA LYS A 249 -1.64 2.90 -31.46
C LYS A 249 -1.33 3.65 -30.17
N LYS A 250 -1.78 4.91 -30.10
CA LYS A 250 -1.80 5.67 -28.86
C LYS A 250 -2.71 4.99 -27.85
N ARG A 251 -2.31 4.98 -26.58
CA ARG A 251 -3.13 4.43 -25.51
C ARG A 251 -4.12 5.51 -25.05
N ILE A 252 -5.41 5.16 -25.09
CA ILE A 252 -6.49 5.99 -24.57
C ILE A 252 -7.07 5.24 -23.39
N ASP A 253 -7.22 5.95 -22.27
CA ASP A 253 -7.69 5.40 -21.01
C ASP A 253 -8.98 6.12 -20.60
N MET A 254 -10.05 5.35 -20.45
CA MET A 254 -11.35 5.84 -20.01
C MET A 254 -11.86 5.12 -18.76
N CYS A 255 -10.98 4.40 -18.05
CA CYS A 255 -11.36 3.60 -16.87
C CYS A 255 -11.98 4.47 -15.77
N GLN A 256 -11.50 5.71 -15.60
CA GLN A 256 -12.04 6.64 -14.62
C GLN A 256 -13.49 7.05 -14.90
N THR A 257 -14.02 6.79 -16.10
CA THR A 257 -15.43 7.04 -16.41
C THR A 257 -16.36 6.26 -15.47
N CYS A 258 -15.97 5.04 -15.09
CA CYS A 258 -16.69 4.22 -14.10
C CYS A 258 -16.00 4.25 -12.73
N HIS A 259 -14.67 4.20 -12.68
CA HIS A 259 -13.89 4.24 -11.45
C HIS A 259 -13.64 5.68 -10.98
N GLN A 260 -14.72 6.38 -10.62
CA GLN A 260 -14.70 7.82 -10.32
C GLN A 260 -13.84 8.18 -9.09
N ALA A 261 -13.70 7.26 -8.13
CA ALA A 261 -13.00 7.49 -6.88
C ALA A 261 -11.52 7.11 -6.89
N ILE A 262 -11.03 6.53 -8.00
CA ILE A 262 -9.77 5.79 -7.99
C ILE A 262 -8.55 6.64 -7.63
N ASP A 263 -8.58 7.94 -7.89
CA ASP A 263 -7.51 8.89 -7.56
C ASP A 263 -7.85 9.81 -6.38
N LEU A 264 -8.92 9.52 -5.64
CA LEU A 264 -9.37 10.29 -4.49
C LEU A 264 -8.99 9.59 -3.18
N GLU A 265 -8.57 10.37 -2.18
CA GLU A 265 -8.37 9.88 -0.82
C GLU A 265 -9.70 9.72 -0.08
N GLY A 266 -9.78 8.77 0.86
CA GLY A 266 -10.96 8.57 1.69
C GLY A 266 -12.01 7.64 1.08
N TYR A 267 -11.71 6.95 -0.02
CA TYR A 267 -12.60 5.98 -0.67
C TYR A 267 -12.02 4.56 -0.57
N GLU A 268 -11.36 4.26 0.54
CA GLU A 268 -10.78 2.94 0.79
C GLU A 268 -11.86 1.89 1.09
N GLU A 269 -11.50 0.62 0.95
CA GLU A 269 -12.38 -0.50 1.25
C GLU A 269 -12.88 -0.44 2.71
N GLY A 270 -14.17 -0.72 2.91
CA GLY A 270 -14.83 -0.60 4.21
C GLY A 270 -15.31 0.83 4.54
N GLY A 271 -15.14 1.79 3.64
CA GLY A 271 -15.77 3.10 3.73
C GLY A 271 -17.30 3.07 3.59
N VAL A 272 -17.95 4.23 3.79
CA VAL A 272 -19.41 4.38 3.62
C VAL A 272 -19.76 4.44 2.13
N GLY A 273 -20.60 3.51 1.67
CA GLY A 273 -21.08 3.41 0.30
C GLY A 273 -22.31 4.27 0.02
N LEU A 274 -23.28 3.70 -0.71
CA LEU A 274 -24.53 4.38 -1.09
C LEU A 274 -25.38 4.79 0.12
N ASP A 275 -25.36 3.96 1.16
CA ASP A 275 -25.99 4.20 2.45
C ASP A 275 -25.05 3.77 3.59
N ALA A 276 -25.48 4.01 4.83
CA ALA A 276 -24.69 3.72 6.03
C ALA A 276 -24.50 2.21 6.30
N GLU A 277 -25.29 1.34 5.65
CA GLU A 277 -25.28 -0.11 5.87
C GLU A 277 -24.49 -0.85 4.77
N THR A 278 -24.36 -0.24 3.59
CA THR A 278 -23.69 -0.80 2.42
C THR A 278 -22.24 -0.32 2.39
N PRO A 279 -21.25 -1.21 2.56
CA PRO A 279 -19.84 -0.83 2.48
C PRO A 279 -19.48 -0.40 1.06
N LEU A 280 -18.55 0.54 0.96
CA LEU A 280 -17.98 0.98 -0.30
C LEU A 280 -17.27 -0.19 -0.98
N ALA A 281 -17.57 -0.42 -2.25
CA ALA A 281 -17.04 -1.52 -3.06
C ALA A 281 -16.63 -1.03 -4.45
N GLN A 282 -15.92 -1.87 -5.21
CA GLN A 282 -15.59 -1.58 -6.60
C GLN A 282 -16.88 -1.33 -7.41
N PRO A 283 -16.90 -0.35 -8.34
CA PRO A 283 -15.77 0.43 -8.84
C PRO A 283 -15.48 1.74 -8.06
N TYR A 284 -16.09 1.96 -6.90
CA TYR A 284 -16.04 3.23 -6.16
C TYR A 284 -14.88 3.32 -5.15
N LEU A 285 -13.93 2.41 -5.22
CA LEU A 285 -12.76 2.41 -4.35
C LEU A 285 -11.63 3.28 -4.88
N SER A 286 -10.85 3.85 -3.97
CA SER A 286 -9.58 4.51 -4.25
C SER A 286 -8.48 3.49 -4.55
N HIS A 287 -7.42 3.94 -5.21
CA HIS A 287 -6.25 3.10 -5.45
C HIS A 287 -5.53 2.79 -4.13
N PRO A 288 -5.13 1.54 -3.83
CA PRO A 288 -4.49 1.18 -2.56
C PRO A 288 -3.16 1.90 -2.28
N ARG A 289 -2.52 2.42 -3.33
CA ARG A 289 -1.20 3.09 -3.30
C ARG A 289 -1.24 4.44 -4.01
N LEU A 290 -2.00 5.39 -3.48
CA LEU A 290 -2.08 6.77 -4.00
C LEU A 290 -0.76 7.56 -3.88
N ASP A 291 0.12 7.12 -2.99
CA ASP A 291 1.49 7.61 -2.84
C ASP A 291 2.34 7.31 -4.09
N LEU A 292 2.14 6.14 -4.69
CA LEU A 292 2.91 5.66 -5.82
C LEU A 292 2.22 5.90 -7.17
N PHE A 293 0.88 5.98 -7.19
CA PHE A 293 0.09 6.06 -8.43
C PHE A 293 -1.01 7.12 -8.42
N LEU A 294 -1.38 7.55 -9.63
CA LEU A 294 -2.55 8.36 -10.01
C LEU A 294 -2.55 9.82 -9.53
N THR A 295 -2.14 10.09 -8.30
CA THR A 295 -2.12 11.45 -7.75
C THR A 295 -1.07 12.33 -8.44
N ALA A 296 -1.26 13.65 -8.43
CA ALA A 296 -0.31 14.58 -9.04
C ALA A 296 1.07 14.61 -8.35
N LYS A 297 1.14 14.15 -7.09
CA LYS A 297 2.39 14.04 -6.32
C LYS A 297 3.08 12.69 -6.50
N SER A 298 2.34 11.67 -6.96
CA SER A 298 2.90 10.35 -7.17
C SER A 298 3.94 10.35 -8.30
N PRO A 299 4.92 9.42 -8.27
CA PRO A 299 5.82 9.18 -9.41
C PRO A 299 5.08 8.78 -10.70
N HIS A 300 3.85 8.26 -10.58
CA HIS A 300 3.02 7.79 -11.70
C HIS A 300 1.69 8.55 -11.80
N PRO A 301 1.70 9.86 -12.12
CA PRO A 301 0.48 10.64 -12.17
C PRO A 301 -0.43 10.17 -13.31
N LYS A 302 -1.75 10.17 -13.07
CA LYS A 302 -2.75 9.63 -13.99
C LYS A 302 -2.67 10.22 -15.40
N SER A 303 -2.37 11.51 -15.51
CA SER A 303 -2.29 12.25 -16.78
C SER A 303 -1.10 11.83 -17.65
N LYS A 304 -0.13 11.09 -17.10
CA LYS A 304 1.07 10.64 -17.80
C LYS A 304 1.13 9.12 -18.00
N ILE A 305 0.49 8.37 -17.11
CA ILE A 305 0.62 6.91 -17.03
C ILE A 305 -0.72 6.21 -17.34
N GLY A 306 -1.85 6.75 -16.89
CA GLY A 306 -3.17 6.10 -16.98
C GLY A 306 -3.25 4.77 -16.22
N CYS A 307 -4.37 4.06 -16.36
CA CYS A 307 -4.64 2.79 -15.68
C CYS A 307 -4.17 1.59 -16.52
N THR A 308 -4.43 1.61 -17.82
CA THR A 308 -4.22 0.48 -18.72
C THR A 308 -2.76 0.18 -19.03
N ILE A 309 -1.81 1.06 -18.66
CA ILE A 309 -0.38 0.73 -18.76
C ILE A 309 0.02 -0.35 -17.75
N CYS A 310 -0.55 -0.29 -16.54
CA CYS A 310 -0.34 -1.27 -15.47
C CYS A 310 -1.31 -2.44 -15.62
N HIS A 311 -2.60 -2.14 -15.77
CA HIS A 311 -3.67 -3.14 -15.76
C HIS A 311 -3.98 -3.76 -17.12
N ARG A 312 -3.52 -3.20 -18.25
CA ARG A 312 -3.94 -3.59 -19.61
C ARG A 312 -5.46 -3.47 -19.81
N GLY A 313 -6.04 -4.24 -20.73
CA GLY A 313 -7.45 -4.15 -21.11
C GLY A 313 -7.75 -3.12 -22.18
N GLY A 314 -9.03 -3.04 -22.54
CA GLY A 314 -9.57 -2.13 -23.55
C GLY A 314 -9.88 -0.75 -22.99
N GLY A 315 -8.87 0.11 -22.83
CA GLY A 315 -9.03 1.45 -22.24
C GLY A 315 -9.99 2.40 -22.99
N GLU A 316 -10.30 2.11 -24.26
CA GLU A 316 -11.27 2.87 -25.07
C GLU A 316 -12.71 2.37 -24.94
N ALA A 317 -12.94 1.29 -24.21
CA ALA A 317 -14.26 0.77 -24.01
C ALA A 317 -14.93 1.37 -22.77
N LEU A 318 -16.26 1.46 -22.83
CA LEU A 318 -17.12 1.90 -21.71
C LEU A 318 -18.08 0.80 -21.25
N GLN A 319 -17.89 -0.42 -21.77
CA GLN A 319 -18.67 -1.60 -21.40
C GLN A 319 -17.77 -2.56 -20.65
N PHE A 320 -18.27 -3.12 -19.57
CA PHE A 320 -17.55 -4.05 -18.69
C PHE A 320 -16.82 -5.15 -19.46
N THR A 321 -17.51 -5.82 -20.37
CA THR A 321 -16.96 -6.91 -21.19
C THR A 321 -15.94 -6.41 -22.21
N ARG A 322 -16.17 -5.24 -22.83
CA ARG A 322 -15.29 -4.66 -23.86
C ARG A 322 -13.97 -4.11 -23.31
N VAL A 323 -13.95 -3.69 -22.04
CA VAL A 323 -12.73 -3.33 -21.32
C VAL A 323 -11.87 -4.57 -21.01
N ASP A 324 -12.44 -5.77 -21.20
CA ASP A 324 -11.82 -7.08 -20.94
C ASP A 324 -11.43 -7.28 -19.47
N HIS A 325 -12.31 -6.90 -18.54
CA HIS A 325 -12.17 -7.26 -17.13
C HIS A 325 -12.01 -8.77 -16.98
N ARG A 326 -11.11 -9.20 -16.10
CA ARG A 326 -10.83 -10.61 -15.85
C ARG A 326 -11.12 -10.94 -14.39
N PRO A 327 -11.80 -12.06 -14.11
CA PRO A 327 -11.86 -12.58 -12.75
C PRO A 327 -10.45 -12.98 -12.29
N MET A 328 -10.22 -12.95 -10.98
CA MET A 328 -9.04 -13.61 -10.39
C MET A 328 -9.21 -15.13 -10.54
N GLY A 329 -8.13 -15.88 -10.84
CA GLY A 329 -8.17 -17.34 -10.98
C GLY A 329 -8.28 -17.88 -12.42
N ASP A 330 -8.45 -19.20 -12.56
CA ASP A 330 -8.73 -19.85 -13.85
C ASP A 330 -10.23 -19.71 -14.16
N PRO A 331 -10.62 -19.05 -15.28
CA PRO A 331 -12.02 -18.89 -15.66
C PRO A 331 -12.77 -20.21 -15.92
N LYS A 332 -12.07 -21.35 -15.96
CA LYS A 332 -12.68 -22.69 -16.06
C LYS A 332 -12.90 -23.38 -14.70
N SER A 333 -12.39 -22.85 -13.60
CA SER A 333 -12.33 -23.59 -12.32
C SER A 333 -13.19 -23.02 -11.20
N GLU A 334 -13.98 -21.96 -11.38
CA GLU A 334 -14.68 -21.32 -10.26
C GLU A 334 -16.10 -20.82 -10.59
N GLU A 335 -17.00 -20.93 -9.59
CA GLU A 335 -18.40 -20.42 -9.54
C GLU A 335 -18.54 -18.97 -10.04
N TRP A 336 -17.51 -18.13 -9.86
CA TRP A 336 -17.51 -16.72 -10.27
C TRP A 336 -17.59 -16.50 -11.79
N GLY A 337 -17.10 -17.45 -12.58
CA GLY A 337 -17.21 -17.38 -14.04
C GLY A 337 -18.66 -17.47 -14.53
N GLU A 338 -19.50 -18.21 -13.81
CA GLU A 338 -20.93 -18.35 -14.09
C GLU A 338 -21.69 -17.09 -13.66
N GLU A 339 -21.42 -16.57 -12.45
CA GLU A 339 -22.04 -15.33 -11.95
C GLU A 339 -21.78 -14.14 -12.88
N TRP A 340 -20.54 -13.94 -13.34
CA TRP A 340 -20.22 -12.86 -14.28
C TRP A 340 -20.84 -13.08 -15.67
N HIS A 341 -20.98 -14.34 -16.09
CA HIS A 341 -21.70 -14.68 -17.33
C HIS A 341 -23.19 -14.34 -17.23
N GLU A 342 -23.82 -14.55 -16.07
CA GLU A 342 -25.22 -14.26 -15.83
C GLU A 342 -25.49 -12.76 -15.62
N GLU A 343 -24.72 -12.11 -14.73
CA GLU A 343 -24.96 -10.71 -14.33
C GLU A 343 -24.44 -9.70 -15.37
N TYR A 344 -23.24 -9.94 -15.91
CA TYR A 344 -22.56 -8.98 -16.79
C TYR A 344 -22.47 -9.44 -18.25
N HIS A 345 -23.08 -10.58 -18.59
CA HIS A 345 -22.95 -11.22 -19.91
C HIS A 345 -21.48 -11.38 -20.35
N TRP A 346 -20.62 -11.63 -19.36
CA TRP A 346 -19.20 -11.70 -19.56
C TRP A 346 -18.82 -12.84 -20.51
N HIS A 347 -17.79 -12.64 -21.32
CA HIS A 347 -17.17 -13.69 -22.12
C HIS A 347 -15.75 -13.26 -22.47
N LYS A 348 -14.83 -14.22 -22.60
CA LYS A 348 -13.45 -13.94 -23.03
C LYS A 348 -13.45 -13.33 -24.43
N GLN A 349 -12.83 -12.15 -24.58
CA GLN A 349 -12.59 -11.60 -25.91
C GLN A 349 -11.57 -12.44 -26.67
N HIS A 350 -11.94 -12.90 -27.87
CA HIS A 350 -11.09 -13.77 -28.70
C HIS A 350 -10.02 -13.02 -29.49
N HIS A 351 -10.22 -11.73 -29.77
CA HIS A 351 -9.38 -10.95 -30.68
C HIS A 351 -8.72 -9.74 -30.01
N TRP A 352 -8.50 -9.83 -28.69
CA TRP A 352 -7.86 -8.78 -27.92
C TRP A 352 -6.53 -9.28 -27.33
N ASP A 353 -5.42 -8.75 -27.86
CA ASP A 353 -4.06 -9.22 -27.54
C ASP A 353 -3.57 -8.77 -26.15
N TYR A 354 -4.24 -7.79 -25.54
CA TYR A 354 -3.83 -7.17 -24.27
C TYR A 354 -4.90 -7.32 -23.19
N PRO A 355 -5.27 -8.56 -22.80
CA PRO A 355 -6.28 -8.77 -21.78
C PRO A 355 -5.88 -8.06 -20.49
N MET A 356 -6.89 -7.63 -19.72
CA MET A 356 -6.62 -7.02 -18.42
C MET A 356 -5.86 -8.02 -17.53
N LEU A 357 -4.78 -7.56 -16.91
CA LEU A 357 -4.05 -8.35 -15.94
C LEU A 357 -4.85 -8.41 -14.65
N THR A 358 -4.91 -9.60 -14.07
CA THR A 358 -5.39 -9.79 -12.71
C THR A 358 -4.46 -9.04 -11.74
N VAL A 359 -4.99 -8.64 -10.58
CA VAL A 359 -4.29 -7.75 -9.64
C VAL A 359 -2.91 -8.31 -9.25
N ASP A 360 -2.80 -9.62 -9.03
CA ASP A 360 -1.56 -10.37 -8.73
C ASP A 360 -0.51 -10.32 -9.85
N LYS A 361 -0.91 -9.99 -11.08
CA LYS A 361 -0.02 -9.94 -12.26
C LYS A 361 0.29 -8.54 -12.73
N THR A 362 -0.27 -7.51 -12.08
CA THR A 362 -0.08 -6.10 -12.50
C THR A 362 1.37 -5.66 -12.46
N GLU A 363 2.17 -6.17 -11.52
CA GLU A 363 3.61 -5.91 -11.44
C GLU A 363 4.36 -6.30 -12.73
N ALA A 364 3.88 -7.28 -13.50
CA ALA A 364 4.49 -7.67 -14.76
C ALA A 364 4.54 -6.52 -15.78
N SER A 365 3.69 -5.50 -15.63
CA SER A 365 3.70 -4.30 -16.47
C SER A 365 4.82 -3.32 -16.11
N CYS A 366 5.43 -3.39 -14.92
CA CYS A 366 6.51 -2.47 -14.51
C CYS A 366 7.73 -2.55 -15.45
N VAL A 367 7.98 -3.72 -16.05
CA VAL A 367 9.07 -3.94 -17.03
C VAL A 367 8.95 -3.07 -18.28
N GLN A 368 7.78 -2.47 -18.55
CA GLN A 368 7.59 -1.59 -19.71
C GLN A 368 8.47 -0.34 -19.62
N CYS A 369 8.71 0.15 -18.38
CA CYS A 369 9.50 1.35 -18.11
C CYS A 369 10.78 1.03 -17.30
N HIS A 370 10.70 0.15 -16.30
CA HIS A 370 11.83 -0.18 -15.41
C HIS A 370 12.77 -1.27 -15.97
N LYS A 371 13.08 -1.20 -17.27
CA LYS A 371 13.83 -2.25 -18.01
C LYS A 371 15.24 -2.48 -17.50
N THR A 372 15.92 -1.43 -17.06
CA THR A 372 17.33 -1.45 -16.63
C THR A 372 17.51 -0.90 -15.22
N THR A 373 16.41 -0.66 -14.53
CA THR A 373 16.35 0.00 -13.22
C THR A 373 15.43 -0.77 -12.29
N MET A 374 15.36 -2.09 -12.47
CA MET A 374 14.50 -2.97 -11.68
C MET A 374 14.86 -2.89 -10.20
N ASP A 375 16.16 -2.76 -9.89
CA ASP A 375 16.68 -2.58 -8.54
C ASP A 375 16.09 -1.36 -7.81
N LEU A 376 15.66 -0.31 -8.54
CA LEU A 376 15.06 0.89 -7.93
C LEU A 376 13.63 0.66 -7.43
N ILE A 377 12.95 -0.36 -7.92
CA ILE A 377 11.56 -0.68 -7.60
C ILE A 377 11.41 -2.02 -6.88
N ALA A 378 12.52 -2.63 -6.46
CA ALA A 378 12.51 -3.96 -5.85
C ALA A 378 11.60 -4.04 -4.60
N ASP A 379 11.54 -2.97 -3.81
CA ASP A 379 10.70 -2.91 -2.61
C ASP A 379 9.21 -2.69 -2.94
N ASP A 380 8.91 -1.89 -3.97
CA ASP A 380 7.53 -1.58 -4.39
C ASP A 380 6.92 -2.62 -5.34
N ALA A 381 7.75 -3.41 -6.03
CA ALA A 381 7.36 -4.43 -7.00
C ALA A 381 8.26 -5.68 -6.89
N PRO A 382 8.18 -6.41 -5.77
CA PRO A 382 9.11 -7.50 -5.47
C PRO A 382 8.95 -8.72 -6.38
N THR A 383 7.74 -9.01 -6.85
CA THR A 383 7.44 -10.19 -7.65
C THR A 383 8.06 -10.09 -9.04
N VAL A 384 7.83 -8.97 -9.72
CA VAL A 384 8.43 -8.73 -11.04
C VAL A 384 9.94 -8.57 -10.95
N SER A 385 10.44 -7.92 -9.89
CA SER A 385 11.87 -7.76 -9.67
C SER A 385 12.55 -9.11 -9.49
N LYS A 386 11.94 -10.01 -8.70
CA LYS A 386 12.43 -11.38 -8.54
C LYS A 386 12.37 -12.17 -9.84
N GLY A 387 11.31 -12.00 -10.62
CA GLY A 387 11.18 -12.61 -11.94
C GLY A 387 12.27 -12.13 -12.90
N TYR A 388 12.55 -10.82 -12.92
CA TYR A 388 13.61 -10.22 -13.73
C TYR A 388 14.98 -10.76 -13.35
N GLU A 389 15.31 -10.77 -12.05
CA GLU A 389 16.56 -11.36 -11.55
C GLU A 389 16.71 -12.83 -11.96
N THR A 390 15.62 -13.59 -11.88
CA THR A 390 15.60 -15.01 -12.23
C THR A 390 15.86 -15.21 -13.72
N PHE A 391 15.20 -14.41 -14.56
CA PHE A 391 15.38 -14.41 -16.01
C PHE A 391 16.81 -14.01 -16.42
N GLU A 392 17.41 -13.04 -15.70
CA GLU A 392 18.82 -12.68 -15.87
C GLU A 392 19.74 -13.83 -15.46
N ARG A 393 19.50 -14.36 -14.26
CA ARG A 393 20.39 -15.31 -13.56
C ARG A 393 20.51 -16.63 -14.31
N TYR A 394 19.40 -17.15 -14.82
CA TYR A 394 19.39 -18.38 -15.62
C TYR A 394 19.73 -18.13 -17.10
N GLY A 395 19.93 -16.88 -17.51
CA GLY A 395 20.33 -16.55 -18.87
C GLY A 395 19.27 -16.92 -19.90
N CYS A 396 17.98 -16.90 -19.54
CA CYS A 396 16.89 -17.28 -20.43
C CYS A 396 16.92 -16.45 -21.74
N TYR A 397 17.32 -15.18 -21.63
CA TYR A 397 17.50 -14.26 -22.76
C TYR A 397 18.53 -14.71 -23.80
N ALA A 398 19.43 -15.64 -23.48
CA ALA A 398 20.44 -16.15 -24.41
C ALA A 398 19.81 -16.96 -25.54
N CYS A 399 18.73 -17.69 -25.26
CA CYS A 399 17.97 -18.47 -26.25
C CYS A 399 16.61 -17.82 -26.56
N HIS A 400 15.90 -17.33 -25.54
CA HIS A 400 14.65 -16.61 -25.68
C HIS A 400 14.93 -15.13 -25.86
N LYS A 401 15.13 -14.67 -27.09
CA LYS A 401 15.36 -13.26 -27.37
C LYS A 401 14.20 -12.41 -26.84
N VAL A 402 14.52 -11.46 -25.97
CA VAL A 402 13.59 -10.47 -25.44
C VAL A 402 14.18 -9.10 -25.74
N ASP A 403 13.50 -8.31 -26.57
CA ASP A 403 14.03 -7.08 -27.16
C ASP A 403 14.49 -6.02 -26.15
N TRP A 404 13.95 -6.05 -24.94
CA TRP A 404 14.21 -5.08 -23.88
C TRP A 404 15.18 -5.57 -22.80
N PHE A 405 15.69 -6.80 -22.91
CA PHE A 405 16.64 -7.35 -21.95
C PHE A 405 18.09 -7.04 -22.38
N PRO A 406 19.01 -6.72 -21.45
CA PRO A 406 20.41 -6.51 -21.82
C PRO A 406 20.97 -7.72 -22.56
N THR A 407 21.44 -7.53 -23.79
CA THR A 407 22.11 -8.57 -24.58
C THR A 407 23.53 -8.86 -24.09
N LYS A 408 23.92 -8.30 -22.94
CA LYS A 408 25.21 -8.58 -22.32
C LYS A 408 25.19 -10.03 -21.85
N ARG A 409 26.08 -10.84 -22.41
CA ARG A 409 26.36 -12.18 -21.92
C ARG A 409 26.81 -12.08 -20.45
N LYS A 410 26.13 -12.77 -19.53
CA LYS A 410 26.64 -13.07 -18.20
C LYS A 410 26.48 -14.57 -17.89
N PRO A 411 27.39 -15.13 -17.10
CA PRO A 411 28.38 -16.02 -17.70
C PRO A 411 28.36 -17.38 -17.01
N ALA A 412 27.98 -18.42 -17.73
CA ALA A 412 28.60 -19.71 -17.42
C ALA A 412 30.13 -19.50 -17.48
N PRO A 413 30.90 -20.06 -16.53
CA PRO A 413 32.36 -19.94 -16.56
C PRO A 413 32.87 -20.47 -17.90
N THR A 414 33.96 -19.86 -18.39
CA THR A 414 34.61 -20.38 -19.60
C THR A 414 35.05 -21.82 -19.36
N LEU A 415 34.70 -22.71 -20.30
CA LEU A 415 35.11 -24.13 -20.26
C LEU A 415 36.42 -24.38 -21.04
N LYS A 416 37.01 -23.34 -21.67
CA LYS A 416 38.19 -23.48 -22.55
C LYS A 416 39.42 -24.13 -21.89
N ARG A 417 39.61 -23.91 -20.59
CA ARG A 417 40.76 -24.40 -19.80
C ARG A 417 40.32 -25.28 -18.64
N LEU A 418 39.19 -25.96 -18.81
CA LEU A 418 38.53 -26.70 -17.75
C LEU A 418 39.45 -27.77 -17.12
N ALA A 419 40.24 -28.48 -17.93
CA ALA A 419 41.10 -29.57 -17.45
C ALA A 419 42.24 -29.09 -16.53
N SER A 420 42.71 -27.85 -16.67
CA SER A 420 43.69 -27.30 -15.72
C SER A 420 43.13 -27.07 -14.32
N LYS A 421 41.80 -26.97 -14.18
CA LYS A 421 41.13 -26.67 -12.92
C LYS A 421 40.48 -27.90 -12.30
N LEU A 422 39.74 -28.66 -13.10
CA LEU A 422 38.82 -29.69 -12.61
C LEU A 422 39.36 -31.08 -12.95
N GLN A 423 39.06 -32.05 -12.08
CA GLN A 423 39.33 -33.47 -12.34
C GLN A 423 38.21 -34.09 -13.18
N ARG A 424 38.52 -35.08 -14.01
CA ARG A 424 37.56 -35.66 -14.98
C ARG A 424 36.32 -36.24 -14.32
N ASP A 425 36.51 -37.07 -13.30
CA ASP A 425 35.41 -37.76 -12.63
C ASP A 425 34.56 -36.79 -11.78
N TRP A 426 35.19 -35.73 -11.24
CA TRP A 426 34.46 -34.65 -10.58
C TRP A 426 33.53 -33.92 -11.56
N VAL A 427 33.99 -33.68 -12.79
CA VAL A 427 33.18 -33.05 -13.84
C VAL A 427 32.01 -33.94 -14.23
N ALA A 428 32.22 -35.25 -14.39
CA ALA A 428 31.14 -36.19 -14.67
C ALA A 428 30.05 -36.13 -13.58
N SER A 429 30.46 -36.22 -12.31
CA SER A 429 29.53 -36.16 -11.17
C SER A 429 28.80 -34.80 -11.08
N TRP A 430 29.51 -33.69 -11.36
CA TRP A 430 28.94 -32.34 -11.35
C TRP A 430 27.96 -32.11 -12.49
N VAL A 431 28.24 -32.65 -13.68
CA VAL A 431 27.32 -32.57 -14.82
C VAL A 431 26.06 -33.40 -14.57
N ALA A 432 26.19 -34.59 -13.97
CA ALA A 432 25.06 -35.45 -13.62
C ALA A 432 24.12 -34.80 -12.60
N ASN A 433 24.67 -34.31 -11.48
CA ASN A 433 23.87 -33.68 -10.42
C ASN A 433 24.67 -32.57 -9.69
N PRO A 434 24.69 -31.32 -10.21
CA PRO A 434 25.46 -30.25 -9.60
C PRO A 434 24.93 -29.86 -8.21
N LYS A 435 23.63 -30.04 -7.97
CA LYS A 435 22.99 -29.73 -6.67
C LYS A 435 23.39 -30.69 -5.56
N ALA A 436 23.77 -31.93 -5.90
CA ALA A 436 24.29 -32.89 -4.93
C ALA A 436 25.64 -32.46 -4.33
N PHE A 437 26.43 -31.62 -5.02
CA PHE A 437 27.65 -31.03 -4.45
C PHE A 437 27.41 -29.64 -3.86
N ARG A 438 26.56 -28.85 -4.52
CA ARG A 438 26.22 -27.48 -4.09
C ARG A 438 24.72 -27.24 -4.24
N PRO A 439 23.93 -27.37 -3.17
CA PRO A 439 22.49 -27.10 -3.22
C PRO A 439 22.16 -25.70 -3.78
N THR A 440 23.01 -24.72 -3.47
CA THR A 440 22.88 -23.31 -3.88
C THR A 440 23.41 -22.99 -5.28
N THR A 441 23.91 -23.98 -6.04
CA THR A 441 24.41 -23.76 -7.41
C THR A 441 23.29 -23.33 -8.36
N TRP A 442 23.64 -22.47 -9.33
CA TRP A 442 22.71 -22.04 -10.38
C TRP A 442 22.68 -22.97 -11.59
N MET A 443 23.63 -23.90 -11.70
CA MET A 443 23.61 -24.90 -12.77
C MET A 443 22.42 -25.85 -12.52
N PRO A 444 21.44 -25.94 -13.44
CA PRO A 444 20.32 -26.85 -13.27
C PRO A 444 20.80 -28.31 -13.37
N GLN A 445 20.13 -29.19 -12.65
CA GLN A 445 20.22 -30.62 -12.91
C GLN A 445 19.37 -30.91 -14.16
N ILE A 446 19.99 -31.43 -15.20
CA ILE A 446 19.31 -31.77 -16.47
C ILE A 446 19.27 -33.27 -16.74
N PHE A 447 20.07 -34.05 -16.01
CA PHE A 447 20.13 -35.52 -16.10
C PHE A 447 19.49 -36.16 -14.87
N HIS A 448 19.08 -37.41 -15.02
CA HIS A 448 18.43 -38.19 -13.94
C HIS A 448 17.18 -37.50 -13.36
N LEU A 449 16.41 -36.83 -14.22
CA LEU A 449 15.12 -36.22 -13.89
C LEU A 449 13.97 -37.20 -14.14
N GLU A 450 12.79 -36.90 -13.59
CA GLU A 450 11.56 -37.71 -13.65
C GLU A 450 11.11 -38.11 -15.07
N ASN A 451 11.60 -37.43 -16.11
CA ASN A 451 11.25 -37.71 -17.51
C ASN A 451 11.64 -39.13 -17.95
N TYR A 452 12.71 -39.70 -17.36
CA TYR A 452 13.15 -41.08 -17.57
C TYR A 452 13.61 -41.66 -16.24
N GLY A 453 12.77 -42.48 -15.60
CA GLY A 453 13.16 -43.27 -14.45
C GLY A 453 14.36 -44.17 -14.77
N PRO A 454 15.18 -44.57 -13.77
CA PRO A 454 16.38 -45.38 -14.00
C PRO A 454 16.11 -46.64 -14.83
N GLU A 455 14.98 -47.29 -14.58
CA GLU A 455 14.54 -48.55 -15.21
C GLU A 455 13.59 -48.33 -16.40
N ASP A 456 13.24 -47.10 -16.73
CA ASP A 456 12.35 -46.81 -17.85
C ASP A 456 13.06 -47.06 -19.17
N VAL A 457 12.42 -47.77 -20.09
CA VAL A 457 12.95 -47.97 -21.44
C VAL A 457 12.82 -46.67 -22.23
N VAL A 458 13.95 -46.01 -22.51
CA VAL A 458 14.00 -44.78 -23.30
C VAL A 458 13.84 -45.08 -24.79
N VAL A 459 14.59 -46.08 -25.25
CA VAL A 459 14.60 -46.49 -26.65
C VAL A 459 14.99 -47.96 -26.75
N VAL A 460 14.37 -48.67 -27.68
CA VAL A 460 14.84 -50.01 -28.09
C VAL A 460 15.83 -49.80 -29.22
N SER A 461 17.09 -50.19 -28.99
CA SER A 461 18.15 -49.96 -29.96
C SER A 461 17.87 -50.70 -31.27
N LYS A 462 18.14 -50.02 -32.39
CA LYS A 462 18.10 -50.65 -33.71
C LYS A 462 19.41 -51.35 -34.09
N TRP A 463 20.49 -51.09 -33.37
CA TRP A 463 21.83 -51.58 -33.70
C TRP A 463 22.25 -52.79 -32.85
N SER A 464 21.59 -53.02 -31.72
CA SER A 464 21.82 -54.17 -30.83
C SER A 464 20.61 -55.11 -30.77
N GLU A 465 20.14 -55.56 -31.94
CA GLU A 465 19.13 -56.62 -32.07
C GLU A 465 17.82 -56.44 -31.25
N GLY A 466 17.49 -55.22 -30.85
CA GLY A 466 16.27 -54.92 -30.07
C GLY A 466 16.46 -54.90 -28.55
N GLU A 467 17.68 -54.78 -28.04
CA GLU A 467 17.92 -54.54 -26.61
C GLU A 467 17.37 -53.17 -26.16
N PRO A 468 16.67 -53.09 -25.01
CA PRO A 468 16.18 -51.84 -24.44
C PRO A 468 17.31 -51.05 -23.77
N ILE A 469 17.45 -49.77 -24.11
CA ILE A 469 18.29 -48.81 -23.39
C ILE A 469 17.46 -48.14 -22.30
N LEU A 470 17.93 -48.28 -21.07
CA LEU A 470 17.25 -47.75 -19.88
C LEU A 470 17.57 -46.27 -19.63
N GLY A 471 16.74 -45.60 -18.86
CA GLY A 471 16.88 -44.20 -18.49
C GLY A 471 18.20 -43.90 -17.81
N GLN A 472 18.67 -44.79 -16.95
CA GLN A 472 19.98 -44.65 -16.31
C GLN A 472 21.12 -44.70 -17.33
N GLN A 473 21.15 -45.73 -18.19
CA GLN A 473 22.18 -45.91 -19.23
C GLN A 473 22.22 -44.72 -20.20
N TRP A 474 21.04 -44.21 -20.57
CA TRP A 474 20.91 -43.03 -21.42
C TRP A 474 21.52 -41.79 -20.77
N ASN A 475 21.14 -41.49 -19.53
CA ASN A 475 21.68 -40.33 -18.80
C ASN A 475 23.19 -40.46 -18.56
N ASP A 476 23.66 -41.59 -18.05
CA ASP A 476 25.08 -41.83 -17.76
C ASP A 476 25.94 -41.67 -19.01
N THR A 477 25.49 -42.23 -20.13
CA THR A 477 26.20 -42.09 -21.42
C THR A 477 26.24 -40.65 -21.91
N ALA A 478 25.16 -39.88 -21.73
CA ALA A 478 25.14 -38.47 -22.10
C ALA A 478 26.14 -37.66 -21.25
N VAL A 479 26.17 -37.92 -19.94
CA VAL A 479 27.13 -37.28 -19.01
C VAL A 479 28.57 -37.65 -19.38
N ALA A 480 28.85 -38.93 -19.65
CA ALA A 480 30.16 -39.42 -20.05
C ALA A 480 30.62 -38.79 -21.38
N SER A 481 29.70 -38.65 -22.33
CA SER A 481 29.97 -38.06 -23.65
C SER A 481 30.27 -36.57 -23.55
N ILE A 482 29.48 -35.82 -22.77
CA ILE A 482 29.73 -34.40 -22.50
C ILE A 482 31.08 -34.23 -21.81
N THR A 483 31.35 -35.03 -20.77
CA THR A 483 32.62 -34.96 -20.04
C THR A 483 33.78 -35.21 -20.98
N SER A 484 33.73 -36.29 -21.78
CA SER A 484 34.79 -36.63 -22.73
C SER A 484 34.98 -35.55 -23.78
N PHE A 485 33.89 -34.94 -24.29
CA PHE A 485 33.98 -33.80 -25.21
C PHE A 485 34.66 -32.58 -24.57
N LEU A 486 34.34 -32.25 -23.31
CA LEU A 486 34.96 -31.11 -22.63
C LEU A 486 36.47 -31.29 -22.46
N TYR A 487 36.93 -32.52 -22.20
CA TYR A 487 38.36 -32.83 -22.08
C TYR A 487 39.05 -32.98 -23.45
N SER A 488 38.35 -33.39 -24.51
CA SER A 488 38.94 -33.43 -25.86
C SER A 488 39.14 -32.05 -26.47
N GLN A 489 38.38 -31.05 -26.01
CA GLN A 489 38.52 -29.64 -26.41
C GLN A 489 39.49 -28.86 -25.50
N ASP A 490 40.29 -29.54 -24.69
CA ASP A 490 41.15 -28.90 -23.70
C ASP A 490 42.21 -27.99 -24.35
N GLN A 491 42.23 -26.72 -23.92
CA GLN A 491 43.23 -25.73 -24.29
C GLN A 491 44.06 -25.28 -23.07
N SER A 492 44.11 -26.13 -22.04
CA SER A 492 44.88 -25.87 -20.83
C SER A 492 46.37 -25.77 -21.13
N GLN A 493 47.02 -24.86 -20.42
CA GLN A 493 48.47 -24.73 -20.42
C GLN A 493 48.99 -25.35 -19.11
N PRO A 494 50.24 -25.88 -19.10
CA PRO A 494 50.87 -26.33 -17.86
C PRO A 494 50.84 -25.22 -16.80
N LEU A 495 50.38 -25.56 -15.60
CA LEU A 495 50.38 -24.63 -14.48
C LEU A 495 51.81 -24.44 -13.95
N PRO A 496 52.15 -23.25 -13.42
CA PRO A 496 53.44 -23.03 -12.79
C PRO A 496 53.60 -23.96 -11.58
N ALA A 497 54.79 -24.53 -11.42
CA ALA A 497 55.14 -25.25 -10.21
C ALA A 497 55.14 -24.30 -9.01
N ILE A 498 54.75 -24.81 -7.84
CA ILE A 498 54.84 -24.06 -6.58
C ILE A 498 56.33 -23.92 -6.24
N PRO A 499 56.89 -22.69 -6.20
CA PRO A 499 58.34 -22.49 -6.13
C PRO A 499 58.92 -22.73 -4.73
N VAL A 500 58.07 -22.72 -3.70
CA VAL A 500 58.45 -22.86 -2.29
C VAL A 500 57.47 -23.79 -1.56
N ALA A 501 57.94 -24.47 -0.52
CA ALA A 501 57.06 -25.28 0.33
C ALA A 501 56.17 -24.38 1.18
N GLY A 502 54.89 -24.74 1.29
CA GLY A 502 53.92 -24.03 2.12
C GLY A 502 53.85 -24.57 3.55
N ASP A 503 53.40 -23.74 4.48
CA ASP A 503 53.04 -24.06 5.87
C ASP A 503 51.54 -23.79 6.08
N ALA A 504 50.76 -24.83 6.38
CA ALA A 504 49.31 -24.72 6.54
C ALA A 504 48.86 -23.85 7.74
N GLU A 505 49.62 -23.84 8.84
CA GLU A 505 49.27 -23.02 10.01
C GLU A 505 49.54 -21.54 9.74
N ARG A 506 50.67 -21.23 9.08
CA ARG A 506 50.92 -19.86 8.58
C ARG A 506 49.89 -19.47 7.52
N GLY A 507 49.53 -20.39 6.62
CA GLY A 507 48.56 -20.18 5.55
C GLY A 507 47.18 -19.79 6.06
N ARG A 508 46.76 -20.37 7.17
CA ARG A 508 45.52 -20.03 7.87
C ARG A 508 45.48 -18.57 8.31
N GLU A 509 46.57 -18.07 8.89
CA GLU A 509 46.67 -16.67 9.32
C GLU A 509 46.72 -15.72 8.12
N VAL A 510 47.53 -16.05 7.11
CA VAL A 510 47.65 -15.27 5.89
C VAL A 510 46.30 -15.20 5.15
N PHE A 511 45.53 -16.30 5.11
CA PHE A 511 44.19 -16.35 4.53
C PHE A 511 43.23 -15.36 5.21
N ARG A 512 43.30 -15.22 6.54
CA ARG A 512 42.47 -14.27 7.31
C ARG A 512 42.91 -12.83 7.07
N VAL A 513 44.21 -12.54 7.22
CA VAL A 513 44.76 -11.19 7.12
C VAL A 513 44.71 -10.64 5.70
N SER A 514 44.82 -11.51 4.69
CA SER A 514 44.69 -11.13 3.27
C SER A 514 43.24 -10.81 2.87
N GLY A 515 42.27 -11.00 3.79
CA GLY A 515 40.88 -10.65 3.57
C GLY A 515 40.10 -11.62 2.68
N CYS A 516 40.53 -12.88 2.56
CA CYS A 516 39.84 -13.88 1.74
C CYS A 516 38.35 -14.01 2.15
N LEU A 517 38.08 -13.94 3.46
CA LEU A 517 36.73 -14.02 4.04
C LEU A 517 35.86 -12.77 3.82
N ALA A 518 36.41 -11.67 3.28
CA ALA A 518 35.62 -10.50 2.91
C ALA A 518 34.76 -10.75 1.66
N CYS A 519 35.18 -11.70 0.81
CA CYS A 519 34.45 -12.07 -0.42
C CYS A 519 34.03 -13.55 -0.43
N HIS A 520 34.80 -14.44 0.18
CA HIS A 520 34.52 -15.87 0.22
C HIS A 520 33.90 -16.29 1.55
N ASN A 521 33.01 -17.28 1.52
CA ASN A 521 32.47 -17.91 2.72
C ASN A 521 32.82 -19.40 2.77
N LEU A 522 32.62 -20.00 3.95
CA LEU A 522 32.81 -21.42 4.24
C LEU A 522 31.52 -22.05 4.77
N SER A 523 30.36 -21.55 4.31
CA SER A 523 29.03 -21.98 4.78
C SER A 523 28.86 -23.48 4.67
N GLY A 524 28.29 -24.08 5.70
CA GLY A 524 27.73 -25.44 5.66
C GLY A 524 26.61 -25.55 4.64
N PHE A 525 26.14 -26.78 4.42
CA PHE A 525 25.07 -27.06 3.46
C PHE A 525 23.70 -26.63 4.02
N GLU A 526 22.68 -26.58 3.17
CA GLU A 526 21.34 -26.13 3.59
C GLU A 526 20.82 -26.97 4.77
N GLY A 527 20.48 -26.30 5.88
CA GLY A 527 19.97 -26.94 7.09
C GLY A 527 21.02 -27.29 8.16
N GLU A 528 22.31 -27.09 7.90
CA GLU A 528 23.38 -27.34 8.88
C GLU A 528 23.69 -26.11 9.76
N GLU A 529 23.76 -26.29 11.08
CA GLU A 529 24.38 -25.32 11.98
C GLU A 529 25.91 -25.35 11.82
N LEU A 530 26.52 -24.17 11.68
CA LEU A 530 27.97 -24.05 11.51
C LEU A 530 28.73 -24.52 12.75
N MET A 531 29.81 -25.28 12.55
CA MET A 531 30.74 -25.70 13.60
C MET A 531 31.54 -24.52 14.21
N THR A 532 31.59 -23.36 13.54
CA THR A 532 32.28 -22.15 14.03
C THR A 532 31.46 -20.88 13.74
N LYS A 533 31.30 -20.04 14.77
CA LYS A 533 30.72 -18.69 14.65
C LYS A 533 31.78 -17.72 14.13
N ASP A 534 32.02 -17.69 12.83
CA ASP A 534 32.89 -16.68 12.20
C ASP A 534 32.08 -15.53 11.56
N LEU A 535 32.68 -14.33 11.57
CA LEU A 535 32.05 -12.99 11.48
C LEU A 535 31.32 -12.62 10.16
N ALA A 536 31.17 -13.53 9.21
CA ALA A 536 30.62 -13.26 7.89
C ALA A 536 29.38 -14.12 7.58
N PHE A 537 28.32 -14.04 8.40
CA PHE A 537 27.10 -14.81 8.14
C PHE A 537 25.79 -14.04 8.32
N GLN A 538 25.06 -13.97 7.21
CA GLN A 538 23.60 -14.03 7.21
C GLN A 538 23.20 -15.41 6.66
N PRO A 539 22.55 -16.27 7.46
CA PRO A 539 21.92 -17.47 6.92
C PRO A 539 20.85 -17.00 5.94
N ASN A 540 20.94 -17.44 4.68
CA ASN A 540 20.09 -17.06 3.53
C ASN A 540 20.54 -15.87 2.67
N ALA A 541 21.66 -15.20 2.97
CA ALA A 541 22.23 -14.24 2.01
C ALA A 541 22.98 -14.99 0.90
N THR A 542 22.51 -14.88 -0.34
CA THR A 542 23.29 -15.31 -1.51
C THR A 542 24.52 -14.42 -1.62
N ASN A 543 25.68 -14.87 -1.15
CA ASN A 543 26.93 -14.16 -1.36
C ASN A 543 27.24 -14.12 -2.87
N THR A 544 27.09 -12.94 -3.49
CA THR A 544 27.33 -12.70 -4.92
C THR A 544 28.74 -12.16 -5.21
N HIS A 545 29.58 -11.99 -4.16
CA HIS A 545 30.91 -11.39 -4.28
C HIS A 545 31.99 -12.43 -4.57
N GLY A 546 31.99 -13.55 -3.85
CA GLY A 546 32.93 -14.67 -4.08
C GLY A 546 32.26 -16.03 -3.86
N PRO A 547 32.72 -17.08 -4.57
CA PRO A 547 32.19 -18.43 -4.40
C PRO A 547 32.49 -18.99 -3.00
N ASN A 548 31.62 -19.87 -2.51
CA ASN A 548 31.88 -20.69 -1.32
C ASN A 548 33.10 -21.59 -1.56
N LEU A 549 34.06 -21.58 -0.63
CA LEU A 549 35.33 -22.32 -0.71
C LEU A 549 35.30 -23.67 0.02
N ARG A 550 34.24 -24.00 0.77
CA ARG A 550 34.05 -25.34 1.36
C ARG A 550 34.18 -26.38 0.24
N GLY A 551 34.80 -27.54 0.43
CA GLY A 551 34.95 -28.56 -0.62
C GLY A 551 35.75 -28.15 -1.87
N VAL A 552 36.46 -27.02 -1.87
CA VAL A 552 37.20 -26.58 -3.08
C VAL A 552 38.39 -27.47 -3.42
N ALA A 553 39.01 -28.10 -2.42
CA ALA A 553 40.15 -28.99 -2.60
C ALA A 553 39.74 -30.32 -3.25
N THR A 554 38.47 -30.72 -3.16
CA THR A 554 37.98 -31.96 -3.82
C THR A 554 37.86 -31.85 -5.33
N LYS A 555 37.96 -30.63 -5.89
CA LYS A 555 37.74 -30.37 -7.31
C LYS A 555 38.88 -29.62 -7.99
N THR A 556 39.89 -29.19 -7.25
CA THR A 556 41.05 -28.45 -7.78
C THR A 556 42.35 -29.10 -7.34
N THR A 557 43.45 -28.75 -8.01
CA THR A 557 44.79 -29.19 -7.61
C THR A 557 45.52 -28.08 -6.85
N PRO A 558 46.53 -28.41 -6.04
CA PRO A 558 47.34 -27.41 -5.33
C PRO A 558 47.99 -26.40 -6.28
N GLU A 559 48.49 -26.86 -7.43
CA GLU A 559 49.11 -26.01 -8.45
C GLU A 559 48.10 -25.01 -9.02
N TRP A 560 46.83 -25.43 -9.18
CA TRP A 560 45.78 -24.54 -9.65
C TRP A 560 45.42 -23.49 -8.62
N ILE A 561 45.27 -23.89 -7.34
CA ILE A 561 44.98 -22.96 -6.24
C ILE A 561 46.08 -21.89 -6.15
N TYR A 562 47.35 -22.31 -6.17
CA TYR A 562 48.50 -21.42 -6.16
C TYR A 562 48.46 -20.43 -7.35
N ALA A 563 48.34 -20.95 -8.58
CA ALA A 563 48.32 -20.13 -9.78
C ALA A 563 47.14 -19.14 -9.80
N TRP A 564 45.95 -19.60 -9.38
CA TRP A 564 44.75 -18.78 -9.32
C TRP A 564 44.88 -17.64 -8.31
N ILE A 565 45.33 -17.91 -7.09
CA ILE A 565 45.46 -16.89 -6.05
C ILE A 565 46.57 -15.88 -6.41
N LYS A 566 47.60 -16.33 -7.14
CA LYS A 566 48.73 -15.50 -7.52
C LYS A 566 48.41 -14.52 -8.66
N ASP A 567 47.66 -14.96 -9.67
CA ASP A 567 47.16 -14.10 -10.75
C ASP A 567 45.85 -14.62 -11.37
N PRO A 568 44.69 -14.30 -10.76
CA PRO A 568 43.39 -14.76 -11.24
C PRO A 568 43.09 -14.35 -12.70
N ALA A 569 43.55 -13.17 -13.11
CA ALA A 569 43.30 -12.59 -14.43
C ALA A 569 44.03 -13.34 -15.56
N ALA A 570 45.14 -14.04 -15.26
CA ALA A 570 45.84 -14.88 -16.22
C ALA A 570 45.00 -16.10 -16.66
N TYR A 571 44.17 -16.63 -15.75
CA TYR A 571 43.23 -17.72 -16.05
C TYR A 571 41.92 -17.17 -16.65
N TRP A 572 41.32 -16.16 -16.02
CA TRP A 572 40.07 -15.55 -16.48
C TRP A 572 40.16 -14.01 -16.44
N PRO A 573 40.37 -13.35 -17.59
CA PRO A 573 40.57 -11.89 -17.65
C PRO A 573 39.42 -11.04 -17.10
N GLU A 574 38.20 -11.57 -17.07
CA GLU A 574 36.99 -10.88 -16.57
C GLU A 574 36.63 -11.31 -15.13
N THR A 575 37.52 -12.02 -14.44
CA THR A 575 37.32 -12.42 -13.04
C THR A 575 37.11 -11.22 -12.14
N ARG A 576 36.23 -11.37 -11.14
CA ARG A 576 36.01 -10.35 -10.10
C ARG A 576 37.07 -10.39 -8.99
N MET A 577 37.79 -11.52 -8.86
CA MET A 577 38.83 -11.66 -7.84
C MET A 577 40.03 -10.79 -8.21
N PRO A 578 40.40 -9.78 -7.41
CA PRO A 578 41.55 -8.94 -7.71
C PRO A 578 42.87 -9.70 -7.49
N ASN A 579 43.95 -9.22 -8.12
CA ASN A 579 45.29 -9.67 -7.77
C ASN A 579 45.66 -9.10 -6.39
N LEU A 580 45.71 -9.98 -5.38
CA LEU A 580 46.00 -9.63 -3.99
C LEU A 580 47.48 -9.27 -3.73
N ARG A 581 48.35 -9.38 -4.74
CA ARG A 581 49.79 -9.10 -4.68
C ARG A 581 50.55 -9.88 -3.59
N LEU A 582 50.06 -11.08 -3.27
CA LEU A 582 50.67 -12.00 -2.30
C LEU A 582 52.09 -12.37 -2.70
N SER A 583 52.98 -12.60 -1.73
CA SER A 583 54.30 -13.18 -2.04
C SER A 583 54.18 -14.64 -2.46
N ASP A 584 55.23 -15.21 -3.07
CA ASP A 584 55.22 -16.64 -3.43
C ASP A 584 55.07 -17.53 -2.19
N GLN A 585 55.64 -17.12 -1.04
CA GLN A 585 55.47 -17.82 0.23
C GLN A 585 54.03 -17.72 0.76
N ASP A 586 53.43 -16.52 0.73
CA ASP A 586 52.05 -16.33 1.19
C ASP A 586 51.05 -17.13 0.35
N ALA A 587 51.25 -17.16 -0.97
CA ALA A 587 50.44 -17.96 -1.87
C ALA A 587 50.65 -19.47 -1.65
N ALA A 588 51.88 -19.92 -1.43
CA ALA A 588 52.17 -21.33 -1.13
C ALA A 588 51.57 -21.77 0.21
N ASP A 589 51.63 -20.93 1.23
CA ASP A 589 51.07 -21.21 2.55
C ASP A 589 49.54 -21.27 2.51
N ILE A 590 48.87 -20.33 1.82
CA ILE A 590 47.42 -20.41 1.62
C ILE A 590 47.05 -21.70 0.87
N THR A 591 47.81 -22.07 -0.16
CA THR A 591 47.59 -23.32 -0.89
C THR A 591 47.76 -24.53 0.02
N ALA A 592 48.78 -24.56 0.88
CA ALA A 592 49.00 -25.63 1.86
C ALA A 592 47.82 -25.70 2.85
N TYR A 593 47.39 -24.58 3.40
CA TYR A 593 46.21 -24.50 4.28
C TYR A 593 44.95 -25.07 3.62
N MET A 594 44.69 -24.72 2.36
CA MET A 594 43.52 -25.21 1.61
C MET A 594 43.63 -26.69 1.24
N THR A 595 44.85 -27.21 1.05
CA THR A 595 45.08 -28.59 0.58
C THR A 595 45.18 -29.58 1.73
N GLU A 596 45.90 -29.22 2.80
CA GLU A 596 46.05 -30.04 4.01
C GLU A 596 44.79 -30.00 4.88
N ASP A 597 44.03 -28.90 4.78
CA ASP A 597 42.71 -28.73 5.39
C ASP A 597 42.65 -29.10 6.88
N PRO A 598 43.50 -28.51 7.73
CA PRO A 598 43.52 -28.82 9.16
C PRO A 598 42.19 -28.50 9.88
N ASP A 599 41.37 -27.62 9.29
CA ASP A 599 40.06 -27.20 9.81
C ASP A 599 38.88 -28.01 9.22
N GLY A 600 39.12 -28.91 8.27
CA GLY A 600 38.10 -29.80 7.69
C GLY A 600 37.01 -29.06 6.89
N HIS A 601 37.36 -27.98 6.19
CA HIS A 601 36.43 -27.20 5.38
C HIS A 601 36.62 -27.44 3.88
N PHE A 602 37.85 -27.58 3.41
CA PHE A 602 38.17 -27.57 1.98
C PHE A 602 38.02 -28.91 1.28
N HIS A 603 38.02 -30.02 2.01
CA HIS A 603 37.66 -31.36 1.50
C HIS A 603 36.22 -31.77 1.81
N ASP A 604 35.47 -30.91 2.51
CA ASP A 604 34.12 -31.25 2.94
C ASP A 604 33.10 -31.21 1.78
N VAL A 605 32.30 -32.28 1.69
CA VAL A 605 31.29 -32.50 0.64
C VAL A 605 29.96 -32.91 1.29
N PRO A 606 28.80 -32.66 0.65
CA PRO A 606 27.51 -33.08 1.18
C PRO A 606 27.41 -34.59 1.36
N ASP A 607 26.63 -35.02 2.34
CA ASP A 607 26.26 -36.43 2.50
C ASP A 607 25.66 -36.99 1.20
N GLY A 608 26.24 -38.10 0.72
CA GLY A 608 25.83 -38.75 -0.53
C GLY A 608 26.47 -38.21 -1.80
N TRP A 609 27.33 -37.18 -1.73
CA TRP A 609 28.18 -36.79 -2.86
C TRP A 609 29.32 -37.80 -3.04
N GLU A 610 29.36 -38.46 -4.18
CA GLU A 610 30.43 -39.39 -4.54
C GLU A 610 31.00 -38.99 -5.91
N VAL A 611 32.33 -38.83 -5.97
CA VAL A 611 33.04 -38.63 -7.23
C VAL A 611 33.09 -39.98 -7.95
N LYS A 612 32.36 -40.08 -9.05
CA LYS A 612 32.28 -41.28 -9.89
C LYS A 612 32.52 -40.94 -11.35
N GLU A 613 33.11 -41.89 -12.06
CA GLU A 613 33.13 -41.87 -13.51
C GLU A 613 31.73 -42.24 -14.03
N SER A 614 31.23 -41.49 -15.02
CA SER A 614 30.02 -41.89 -15.74
C SER A 614 30.37 -42.93 -16.80
N PRO A 615 29.75 -44.12 -16.77
CA PRO A 615 30.04 -45.15 -17.76
C PRO A 615 29.57 -44.70 -19.15
N THR A 616 30.35 -45.02 -20.18
CA THR A 616 29.92 -44.85 -21.58
C THR A 616 29.31 -46.15 -22.08
N ASP A 617 28.08 -46.10 -22.58
CA ASP A 617 27.48 -47.19 -23.36
C ASP A 617 27.51 -46.81 -24.85
N VAL A 618 28.23 -47.59 -25.65
CA VAL A 618 28.41 -47.34 -27.09
C VAL A 618 27.07 -47.36 -27.83
N GLU A 619 26.14 -48.18 -27.38
CA GLU A 619 24.85 -48.34 -28.03
C GLU A 619 23.90 -47.19 -27.69
N ALA A 620 23.85 -46.79 -26.42
CA ALA A 620 23.16 -45.57 -26.01
C ALA A 620 23.72 -44.34 -26.74
N LEU A 621 25.05 -44.27 -26.92
CA LEU A 621 25.69 -43.16 -27.64
C LEU A 621 25.29 -43.11 -29.12
N ARG A 622 25.26 -44.26 -29.81
CA ARG A 622 24.79 -44.36 -31.21
C ARG A 622 23.35 -43.89 -31.35
N GLU A 623 22.50 -44.29 -30.40
CA GLU A 623 21.08 -43.93 -30.37
C GLU A 623 20.86 -42.44 -30.08
N GLN A 624 21.61 -41.86 -29.15
CA GLN A 624 21.65 -40.41 -28.88
C GLN A 624 22.07 -39.62 -30.11
N ALA A 625 23.15 -40.06 -30.76
CA ALA A 625 23.66 -39.41 -31.95
C ALA A 625 22.63 -39.50 -33.10
N ARG A 626 21.99 -40.66 -33.31
CA ARG A 626 20.90 -40.80 -34.29
C ARG A 626 19.77 -39.77 -34.06
N TRP A 627 19.36 -39.56 -32.81
CA TRP A 627 18.31 -38.59 -32.48
C TRP A 627 18.74 -37.15 -32.78
N PHE A 628 19.94 -36.77 -32.32
CA PHE A 628 20.48 -35.43 -32.51
C PHE A 628 20.71 -35.08 -33.99
N PHE A 629 21.26 -36.05 -34.74
CA PHE A 629 21.55 -35.90 -36.16
C PHE A 629 20.38 -36.27 -37.05
N SER A 630 19.16 -36.48 -36.53
CA SER A 630 17.98 -36.68 -37.40
C SER A 630 17.70 -35.52 -38.38
N ARG A 631 18.37 -34.36 -38.23
CA ARG A 631 18.43 -33.26 -39.21
C ARG A 631 19.64 -33.24 -40.15
N LEU A 632 20.71 -33.98 -39.88
CA LEU A 632 21.90 -34.13 -40.74
C LEU A 632 21.95 -35.57 -41.24
N GLY A 633 22.03 -35.79 -42.56
CA GLY A 633 21.92 -37.13 -43.14
C GLY A 633 22.80 -38.18 -42.46
N ARG A 634 22.20 -39.32 -42.10
CA ARG A 634 22.81 -40.51 -41.46
C ARG A 634 24.22 -40.85 -41.99
N GLU A 635 24.45 -40.69 -43.30
CA GLU A 635 25.72 -40.99 -43.98
C GLU A 635 26.91 -40.20 -43.44
N GLU A 636 26.72 -38.91 -43.09
CA GLU A 636 27.84 -38.08 -42.64
C GLU A 636 28.30 -38.45 -41.22
N LEU A 637 27.38 -38.96 -40.42
CA LEU A 637 27.67 -39.42 -39.07
C LEU A 637 28.34 -40.79 -39.06
N GLU A 638 27.86 -41.71 -39.89
CA GLU A 638 28.48 -43.03 -40.10
C GLU A 638 29.91 -42.88 -40.66
N ALA A 639 30.13 -41.92 -41.58
CA ALA A 639 31.45 -41.59 -42.08
C ALA A 639 32.38 -41.02 -40.99
N ARG A 640 31.87 -40.20 -40.07
CA ARG A 640 32.65 -39.67 -38.93
C ARG A 640 33.02 -40.78 -37.93
N PHE A 641 32.06 -41.62 -37.54
CA PHE A 641 32.31 -42.75 -36.63
C PHE A 641 33.21 -43.83 -37.23
N ALA A 642 33.21 -44.00 -38.56
CA ALA A 642 34.12 -44.89 -39.26
C ALA A 642 35.51 -44.29 -39.54
N GLY A 643 35.80 -43.07 -39.06
CA GLY A 643 37.07 -42.37 -39.31
C GLY A 643 37.28 -41.93 -40.76
N GLN A 644 36.21 -41.88 -41.57
CA GLN A 644 36.22 -41.58 -43.00
C GLN A 644 36.04 -40.08 -43.30
N ASN A 645 35.85 -39.24 -42.27
CA ASN A 645 35.85 -37.79 -42.41
C ASN A 645 37.26 -37.21 -42.14
N PRO A 646 37.98 -36.74 -43.18
CA PRO A 646 39.37 -36.29 -43.04
C PRO A 646 39.53 -34.97 -42.28
N GLU A 647 38.46 -34.19 -42.05
CA GLU A 647 38.53 -32.95 -41.27
C GLU A 647 38.42 -33.19 -39.75
N PHE A 648 37.77 -34.29 -39.32
CA PHE A 648 37.51 -34.58 -37.90
C PHE A 648 37.51 -36.10 -37.63
N PRO A 649 38.67 -36.78 -37.66
CA PRO A 649 38.75 -38.21 -37.34
C PRO A 649 38.42 -38.45 -35.87
N TRP A 650 37.60 -39.47 -35.60
CA TRP A 650 37.38 -39.99 -34.25
C TRP A 650 38.62 -40.80 -33.87
N ASN A 651 39.46 -40.23 -33.00
CA ASN A 651 40.64 -40.92 -32.46
C ASN A 651 40.31 -41.45 -31.06
N ASP A 652 40.57 -42.74 -30.83
CA ASP A 652 40.51 -43.39 -29.52
C ASP A 652 41.57 -42.76 -28.59
N ALA A 653 41.14 -41.88 -27.70
CA ALA A 653 41.90 -41.40 -26.54
C ALA A 653 40.97 -41.18 -25.35
#